data_AF-A0A0G4KM18-F1
#
_entry.id   AF-A0A0G4KM18-F1
#
_cell.length_a   1.000
_cell.length_b   1.000
_cell.length_c   1.000
_cell.angle_alpha   90.00
_cell.angle_beta   90.00
_cell.angle_gamma   90.00
#
_symmetry.space_group_name_H-M   'P 1'
#
loop_
_entity.id
_entity.type
_entity.pdbx_description
1 polymer ?
#
loop_
_entity_poly.entity_id
_entity_poly.type
_entity_poly.pdbx_seq_one_letter_code
_entity_poly.pdbx_strand_id
1 'polypeptide(L)'
;MRFLNLKEAPRSLGSILLVASTIFANPAAADSVDTYDYVVVGSGPGGGPLAANLARAGFKTLLLEAGDDASTSEITNAIALTNTADTTALTWTYWVRHYDDVELTKKNQHLTWRLPNGNLWVGPGSTAPLGAEIVGIQYPRGATLGGSSIVNSALTVQPANSDWNYIKDLTGDDSWSAAHMGDLFIKLERNQYLPRGTPGHGFDGYFETILGNGTVLLSSPQATAALKAMAEEAGQDPEDLKNILNIDPNQTLNPDRDQITGLVGNPQHANATWARYSSRNRVLDTVRAVNKHGKKRFPLEVRLNSFATKVLFNKARGNSLPRAVGVEYLDGKSAFQGDLRYVPKVKKTVRQVFARKEVILSGGSFGSPQLLLLSGVGPAADLKALNIPVVADRPGVGRNMQDHNEIALTGHGAQAFNFDAAPGGPRSQCTFGAPGDPCLELYHQGQGPYVQPSLTQLAFLKTNHTPNDERDIAIFPGPFGFRGFWPRNTGQNWDDPPTTWGMHSVHIHGNSTAGYLKLRSADPTVTPEINFRHFNGTGADNDIAAIKEFLAWGRRAFSRVQAPFAPYNITWPPCSGTVGADGSCSVANSDEDFIRENIFGHHVIGTCSIGPKSDKNAVLDSKFRVRASQAFQNNDTKTDEYIAMGSGPVRNENSYMVCNNTPAFNDPLTRWDFSVSRDTPEVDSQYEFTTWQQTNSELSVGMEPPKGVKRLGIYYPHIAAPTGDDGWSVENMRKHFVRLERCNYIRNGSDPSHGFTGYLDTSQARYDWALNRCDLTTLAGYFSDSLGGADTRESLHQLLGRDINANDPYRDEFVGVITPHPHSRSGMRSSPLNYIRATLETARRYRLTAQPRTLVNKVLFSSIGTNVLPVINNNNNNNMGRTQPSIGQPPASFRRAARAKKAKATINQVLPSLLPTHPRARRGLEAAELIVNPPPRTSDREPHALRLRLRSSDTLEAARALVDAEASVRVAVLNMASPLHPGGGFLNGASSQEESLCMRTTLLPSLKDEYYRLPELGAIYTPDVMVFRDADGGDEVLEKRNRWFVDCITAAMLRNPEVERDDEKGWGRYVNAKDRELAVSKMRMVMRICQDKGVKKIVLGAWGCGAYGNPVGEVAAAWRKVLLPRIDSKGRRAVEMWNGIEECVFVIKDLGMADAFAAAFGDGLEREAVDEANKDDEDDDEDDEDDETAELEAKVVELRARIRNANPAIGRALQPVLAGLIVQLPEGHPGRSSV
;
A
#
# COMPACT_ATOMS: atom_id res chain seq x y z
N MET A 1 -63.12 30.85 52.39
CA MET A 1 -64.37 30.06 52.18
C MET A 1 -64.78 30.19 50.71
N ARG A 2 -65.57 29.22 50.22
CA ARG A 2 -66.77 29.33 49.32
C ARG A 2 -67.01 30.68 48.60
N PHE A 3 -67.44 30.74 47.33
CA PHE A 3 -68.07 29.70 46.48
C PHE A 3 -68.14 30.13 44.98
N LEU A 4 -68.30 29.14 44.07
CA LEU A 4 -68.91 29.19 42.71
C LEU A 4 -68.20 30.06 41.63
N ASN A 5 -67.96 29.61 40.39
CA ASN A 5 -68.85 29.09 39.32
C ASN A 5 -69.86 30.14 38.78
N LEU A 6 -70.13 30.29 37.48
CA LEU A 6 -69.48 29.90 36.19
C LEU A 6 -70.33 30.53 35.06
N LYS A 7 -69.95 30.38 33.77
CA LYS A 7 -70.70 30.78 32.54
C LYS A 7 -70.75 32.29 32.22
N GLU A 8 -70.82 32.75 30.96
CA GLU A 8 -70.52 32.13 29.64
C GLU A 8 -70.31 33.21 28.55
N ALA A 9 -69.31 33.01 27.66
CA ALA A 9 -69.16 33.62 26.32
C ALA A 9 -68.97 35.19 26.26
N PRO A 10 -68.36 35.78 25.20
CA PRO A 10 -68.59 35.53 23.76
C PRO A 10 -67.36 34.99 22.99
N ARG A 11 -67.36 35.11 21.66
CA ARG A 11 -66.58 34.28 20.71
C ARG A 11 -65.30 34.93 20.15
N SER A 12 -64.34 34.05 19.82
CA SER A 12 -63.63 33.92 18.53
C SER A 12 -62.10 34.12 18.49
N LEU A 13 -61.48 33.31 17.61
CA LEU A 13 -60.16 33.45 16.95
C LEU A 13 -58.87 33.55 17.79
N GLY A 14 -57.96 32.59 17.57
CA GLY A 14 -56.52 32.86 17.60
C GLY A 14 -55.63 31.92 18.44
N SER A 15 -54.96 31.00 17.76
CA SER A 15 -53.56 30.58 18.02
C SER A 15 -53.14 29.82 19.30
N ILE A 16 -52.33 28.77 19.06
CA ILE A 16 -51.25 28.23 19.90
C ILE A 16 -51.66 27.68 21.29
N LEU A 17 -51.72 26.35 21.39
CA LEU A 17 -51.50 25.65 22.67
C LEU A 17 -50.01 25.35 22.83
N LEU A 18 -49.42 25.83 23.93
CA LEU A 18 -48.15 25.33 24.44
C LEU A 18 -48.43 24.61 25.76
N VAL A 19 -48.22 23.28 25.80
CA VAL A 19 -48.31 22.49 27.04
C VAL A 19 -47.07 21.61 27.12
N ALA A 20 -46.31 21.77 28.20
CA ALA A 20 -45.07 21.04 28.41
C ALA A 20 -45.32 19.66 29.04
N SER A 21 -44.75 18.62 28.43
CA SER A 21 -44.57 17.31 29.07
C SER A 21 -43.14 17.21 29.58
N THR A 22 -42.95 17.29 30.90
CA THR A 22 -41.62 17.23 31.53
C THR A 22 -41.05 15.82 31.47
N ILE A 23 -40.26 15.54 30.44
CA ILE A 23 -39.36 14.38 30.40
C ILE A 23 -38.23 14.63 31.41
N PHE A 24 -38.00 13.68 32.31
CA PHE A 24 -36.80 13.63 33.15
C PHE A 24 -35.58 13.30 32.28
N ALA A 25 -35.00 14.31 31.65
CA ALA A 25 -33.71 14.19 30.99
C ALA A 25 -32.64 13.92 32.06
N ASN A 26 -32.06 12.72 32.04
CA ASN A 26 -30.98 12.32 32.94
C ASN A 26 -29.73 13.18 32.63
N PRO A 27 -29.24 14.05 33.54
CA PRO A 27 -28.17 15.01 33.21
C PRO A 27 -26.78 14.38 32.97
N ALA A 28 -26.64 13.07 33.19
CA ALA A 28 -25.36 12.34 33.17
C ALA A 28 -24.80 12.03 31.76
N ALA A 29 -25.25 12.74 30.71
CA ALA A 29 -24.86 12.51 29.32
C ALA A 29 -24.35 13.77 28.58
N ALA A 30 -23.95 14.81 29.32
CA ALA A 30 -23.22 15.95 28.76
C ALA A 30 -21.71 15.66 28.71
N ASP A 31 -21.13 15.71 27.51
CA ASP A 31 -19.70 15.83 27.21
C ASP A 31 -18.70 15.04 28.10
N SER A 32 -18.73 13.71 27.98
CA SER A 32 -17.53 12.92 28.28
C SER A 32 -16.44 13.21 27.24
N VAL A 33 -15.61 14.23 27.51
CA VAL A 33 -14.54 14.71 26.60
C VAL A 33 -13.72 13.51 26.13
N ASP A 34 -13.59 13.35 24.80
CA ASP A 34 -12.96 12.19 24.18
C ASP A 34 -11.48 12.11 24.53
N THR A 35 -11.14 11.29 25.53
CA THR A 35 -9.87 11.40 26.28
C THR A 35 -9.23 10.04 26.58
N TYR A 36 -7.91 9.96 26.39
CA TYR A 36 -7.07 8.78 26.57
C TYR A 36 -5.91 9.06 27.54
N ASP A 37 -5.15 8.04 27.95
CA ASP A 37 -3.81 8.26 28.52
C ASP A 37 -2.89 8.77 27.41
N TYR A 38 -2.83 8.02 26.31
CA TYR A 38 -1.98 8.29 25.16
C TYR A 38 -2.79 8.33 23.86
N VAL A 39 -2.41 9.23 22.96
CA VAL A 39 -2.90 9.26 21.57
C VAL A 39 -1.70 9.07 20.66
N VAL A 40 -1.70 7.96 19.91
CA VAL A 40 -0.65 7.59 18.95
C VAL A 40 -1.18 7.85 17.53
N VAL A 41 -0.39 8.55 16.71
CA VAL A 41 -0.73 8.89 15.32
C VAL A 41 0.11 8.04 14.37
N GLY A 42 -0.54 7.28 13.48
CA GLY A 42 0.10 6.36 12.52
C GLY A 42 0.31 4.96 13.10
N SER A 43 -0.19 3.94 12.40
CA SER A 43 -0.11 2.52 12.79
C SER A 43 1.04 1.74 12.14
N GLY A 44 1.93 2.43 11.43
CA GLY A 44 3.21 1.89 10.96
C GLY A 44 4.03 1.26 12.10
N PRO A 45 5.12 0.54 11.81
CA PRO A 45 5.86 -0.20 12.84
C PRO A 45 6.34 0.66 14.02
N GLY A 46 6.58 1.96 13.81
CA GLY A 46 6.84 2.86 14.93
C GLY A 46 5.67 2.96 15.93
N GLY A 47 4.45 3.24 15.44
CA GLY A 47 3.30 3.54 16.30
C GLY A 47 2.41 2.36 16.67
N GLY A 48 2.23 1.37 15.79
CA GLY A 48 1.30 0.26 16.00
C GLY A 48 1.64 -0.58 17.25
N PRO A 49 2.82 -1.22 17.31
CA PRO A 49 3.22 -2.02 18.46
C PRO A 49 3.50 -1.18 19.72
N LEU A 50 3.89 0.09 19.58
CA LEU A 50 3.97 1.04 20.69
C LEU A 50 2.59 1.28 21.33
N ALA A 51 1.55 1.53 20.54
CA ALA A 51 0.17 1.65 21.04
C ALA A 51 -0.34 0.33 21.66
N ALA A 52 0.02 -0.81 21.06
CA ALA A 52 -0.32 -2.13 21.57
C ALA A 52 0.34 -2.42 22.94
N ASN A 53 1.62 -2.08 23.09
CA ASN A 53 2.37 -2.32 24.34
C ASN A 53 1.94 -1.35 25.44
N LEU A 54 1.65 -0.07 25.13
CA LEU A 54 1.05 0.88 26.08
C LEU A 54 -0.33 0.41 26.58
N ALA A 55 -1.14 -0.22 25.72
CA ALA A 55 -2.40 -0.82 26.13
C ALA A 55 -2.23 -2.14 26.90
N ARG A 56 -1.22 -2.97 26.57
CA ARG A 56 -0.87 -4.17 27.34
C ARG A 56 -0.41 -3.84 28.75
N ALA A 57 0.36 -2.76 28.93
CA ALA A 57 0.69 -2.14 30.20
C ALA A 57 -0.50 -1.44 30.91
N GLY A 58 -1.73 -1.56 30.38
CA GLY A 58 -2.97 -1.14 31.04
C GLY A 58 -3.39 0.32 30.81
N PHE A 59 -2.69 1.11 30.00
CA PHE A 59 -3.04 2.51 29.75
C PHE A 59 -4.12 2.65 28.66
N LYS A 60 -5.15 3.46 28.89
CA LYS A 60 -6.22 3.68 27.90
C LYS A 60 -5.62 4.38 26.68
N THR A 61 -5.45 3.67 25.57
CA THR A 61 -4.63 4.14 24.44
C THR A 61 -5.46 4.18 23.17
N LEU A 62 -5.35 5.28 22.42
CA LEU A 62 -5.93 5.43 21.09
C LEU A 62 -4.82 5.41 20.04
N LEU A 63 -5.02 4.61 19.00
CA LEU A 63 -4.24 4.63 17.76
C LEU A 63 -5.09 5.23 16.64
N LEU A 64 -4.68 6.39 16.13
CA LEU A 64 -5.23 6.99 14.91
C LEU A 64 -4.46 6.47 13.69
N GLU A 65 -5.16 5.91 12.71
CA GLU A 65 -4.63 5.54 11.40
C GLU A 65 -5.42 6.27 10.32
N ALA A 66 -4.74 6.81 9.32
CA ALA A 66 -5.35 7.58 8.24
C ALA A 66 -5.86 6.70 7.08
N GLY A 67 -5.34 5.47 6.95
CA GLY A 67 -5.81 4.45 6.01
C GLY A 67 -6.96 3.57 6.51
N ASP A 68 -7.38 2.64 5.64
CA ASP A 68 -8.30 1.54 5.94
C ASP A 68 -7.59 0.34 6.60
N ASP A 69 -8.35 -0.61 7.17
CA ASP A 69 -7.81 -1.94 7.50
C ASP A 69 -7.93 -2.89 6.29
N ALA A 70 -6.79 -3.39 5.83
CA ALA A 70 -6.68 -4.38 4.76
C ALA A 70 -6.48 -5.82 5.27
N SER A 71 -6.67 -6.11 6.57
CA SER A 71 -6.37 -7.42 7.20
C SER A 71 -7.04 -8.64 6.56
N THR A 72 -8.13 -8.46 5.81
CA THR A 72 -8.82 -9.52 5.06
C THR A 72 -8.45 -9.57 3.57
N SER A 73 -7.37 -8.90 3.14
CA SER A 73 -6.92 -8.88 1.74
C SER A 73 -5.70 -9.77 1.55
N GLU A 74 -5.80 -10.80 0.70
CA GLU A 74 -4.73 -11.79 0.52
C GLU A 74 -3.45 -11.21 -0.08
N ILE A 75 -3.57 -10.14 -0.88
CA ILE A 75 -2.48 -9.30 -1.37
C ILE A 75 -1.55 -8.83 -0.23
N THR A 76 -2.11 -8.66 0.96
CA THR A 76 -1.43 -8.19 2.18
C THR A 76 -1.07 -9.30 3.16
N ASN A 77 -1.46 -10.55 2.88
CA ASN A 77 -1.22 -11.70 3.75
C ASN A 77 -0.21 -12.66 3.12
N ALA A 78 -0.40 -13.04 1.86
CA ALA A 78 0.59 -13.82 1.10
C ALA A 78 1.68 -12.89 0.56
N ILE A 79 2.93 -13.07 1.02
CA ILE A 79 4.07 -12.23 0.62
C ILE A 79 4.28 -12.26 -0.91
N ALA A 80 4.04 -13.41 -1.54
CA ALA A 80 4.16 -13.61 -2.98
C ALA A 80 3.22 -12.73 -3.83
N LEU A 81 2.13 -12.18 -3.26
CA LEU A 81 1.15 -11.35 -3.96
C LEU A 81 1.42 -9.84 -3.85
N THR A 82 2.28 -9.40 -2.93
CA THR A 82 2.46 -7.97 -2.64
C THR A 82 3.08 -7.20 -3.80
N ASN A 83 3.92 -7.84 -4.63
CA ASN A 83 4.63 -7.19 -5.73
C ASN A 83 3.80 -7.09 -7.03
N THR A 84 2.82 -7.97 -7.24
CA THR A 84 2.04 -8.06 -8.48
C THR A 84 0.77 -7.22 -8.46
N ALA A 85 0.16 -7.02 -7.29
CA ALA A 85 -1.12 -6.35 -7.15
C ALA A 85 -1.10 -4.82 -7.39
N ASP A 86 -2.28 -4.22 -7.60
CA ASP A 86 -2.45 -2.77 -7.50
C ASP A 86 -2.49 -2.32 -6.03
N THR A 87 -1.40 -1.74 -5.55
CA THR A 87 -1.27 -1.22 -4.19
C THR A 87 -1.79 0.23 -4.03
N THR A 88 -2.43 0.81 -5.06
CA THR A 88 -2.99 2.19 -5.00
C THR A 88 -4.00 2.36 -3.86
N ALA A 89 -4.76 1.32 -3.51
CA ALA A 89 -5.69 1.37 -2.39
C ALA A 89 -5.01 1.32 -1.00
N LEU A 90 -3.75 0.89 -0.96
CA LEU A 90 -2.94 0.59 0.23
C LEU A 90 -1.79 1.58 0.44
N THR A 91 -1.60 2.56 -0.44
CA THR A 91 -0.44 3.47 -0.44
C THR A 91 -0.81 4.93 -0.67
N TRP A 92 -0.07 5.83 -0.02
CA TRP A 92 0.05 7.22 -0.43
C TRP A 92 1.24 7.38 -1.37
N THR A 93 1.03 8.14 -2.43
CA THR A 93 2.05 8.68 -3.32
C THR A 93 2.49 10.04 -2.80
N TYR A 94 3.73 10.14 -2.34
CA TYR A 94 4.43 11.42 -2.24
C TYR A 94 5.11 11.73 -3.58
N TRP A 95 5.25 13.01 -3.89
CA TRP A 95 5.91 13.49 -5.10
C TRP A 95 7.24 14.14 -4.70
N VAL A 96 8.34 13.54 -5.12
CA VAL A 96 9.68 13.90 -4.64
C VAL A 96 10.56 14.42 -5.77
N ARG A 97 11.60 15.16 -5.40
CA ARG A 97 12.74 15.50 -6.26
C ARG A 97 14.01 14.86 -5.71
N HIS A 98 14.91 14.45 -6.60
CA HIS A 98 16.22 13.93 -6.20
C HIS A 98 17.28 15.03 -6.18
N TYR A 99 17.07 16.14 -6.91
CA TYR A 99 18.02 17.24 -7.05
C TYR A 99 17.33 18.62 -7.02
N ASP A 100 18.12 19.66 -6.77
CA ASP A 100 17.72 21.04 -7.05
C ASP A 100 17.75 21.37 -8.56
N ASP A 101 18.58 20.67 -9.35
CA ASP A 101 18.65 20.82 -10.80
C ASP A 101 17.43 20.17 -11.49
N VAL A 102 16.67 21.00 -12.21
CA VAL A 102 15.48 20.61 -12.96
C VAL A 102 15.83 19.90 -14.28
N GLU A 103 16.95 20.23 -14.92
CA GLU A 103 17.34 19.59 -16.18
C GLU A 103 17.93 18.20 -15.94
N LEU A 104 18.68 17.99 -14.85
CA LEU A 104 19.03 16.65 -14.38
C LEU A 104 17.78 15.85 -13.98
N THR A 105 16.87 16.46 -13.21
CA THR A 105 15.60 15.81 -12.81
C THR A 105 14.78 15.36 -14.04
N LYS A 106 14.75 16.16 -15.13
CA LYS A 106 14.09 15.82 -16.39
C LYS A 106 14.65 14.59 -17.11
N LYS A 107 15.87 14.13 -16.81
CA LYS A 107 16.43 12.93 -17.45
C LYS A 107 15.95 11.61 -16.83
N ASN A 108 15.42 11.64 -15.60
CA ASN A 108 15.02 10.45 -14.86
C ASN A 108 13.87 9.70 -15.55
N GLN A 109 14.02 8.39 -15.75
CA GLN A 109 13.04 7.57 -16.46
C GLN A 109 11.73 7.34 -15.69
N HIS A 110 11.68 7.68 -14.39
CA HIS A 110 10.49 7.58 -13.54
C HIS A 110 9.91 8.95 -13.14
N LEU A 111 10.37 10.04 -13.76
CA LEU A 111 9.75 11.35 -13.58
C LEU A 111 8.30 11.32 -14.07
N THR A 112 7.37 11.68 -13.20
CA THR A 112 5.93 11.75 -13.51
C THR A 112 5.53 13.16 -13.93
N TRP A 113 4.75 13.22 -15.01
CA TRP A 113 4.22 14.42 -15.63
C TRP A 113 2.70 14.40 -15.59
N ARG A 114 2.07 15.58 -15.51
CA ARG A 114 0.62 15.78 -15.63
C ARG A 114 0.31 16.33 -17.00
N LEU A 115 -0.50 15.60 -17.76
CA LEU A 115 -0.97 16.03 -19.07
C LEU A 115 -2.04 17.14 -18.94
N PRO A 116 -2.28 17.97 -19.98
CA PRO A 116 -3.32 19.01 -19.96
C PRO A 116 -4.75 18.54 -19.63
N ASN A 117 -5.04 17.25 -19.80
CA ASN A 117 -6.33 16.63 -19.42
C ASN A 117 -6.39 16.15 -17.96
N GLY A 118 -5.33 16.34 -17.18
CA GLY A 118 -5.20 15.96 -15.78
C GLY A 118 -4.58 14.57 -15.53
N ASN A 119 -4.51 13.70 -16.54
CA ASN A 119 -3.91 12.37 -16.44
C ASN A 119 -2.41 12.44 -16.13
N LEU A 120 -1.87 11.32 -15.64
CA LEU A 120 -0.43 11.16 -15.42
C LEU A 120 0.23 10.41 -16.58
N TRP A 121 1.49 10.73 -16.85
CA TRP A 121 2.40 10.05 -17.78
C TRP A 121 3.80 10.01 -17.14
N VAL A 122 4.62 9.01 -17.49
CA VAL A 122 5.92 8.78 -16.85
C VAL A 122 7.03 8.76 -17.91
N GLY A 123 8.22 9.25 -17.57
CA GLY A 123 9.38 9.20 -18.46
C GLY A 123 10.20 10.49 -18.49
N PRO A 124 11.30 10.50 -19.24
CA PRO A 124 12.18 11.66 -19.35
C PRO A 124 11.52 12.80 -20.13
N GLY A 125 11.93 14.04 -19.84
CA GLY A 125 11.47 15.26 -20.50
C GLY A 125 11.79 15.36 -21.99
N SER A 126 12.67 14.49 -22.50
CA SER A 126 12.94 14.33 -23.94
C SER A 126 11.80 13.64 -24.69
N THR A 127 10.93 12.89 -24.01
CA THR A 127 9.76 12.21 -24.59
C THR A 127 8.43 12.64 -23.96
N ALA A 128 8.46 13.58 -23.02
CA ALA A 128 7.26 14.11 -22.36
C ALA A 128 6.29 14.78 -23.36
N PRO A 129 4.97 14.47 -23.31
CA PRO A 129 3.98 15.06 -24.21
C PRO A 129 3.88 16.59 -24.12
N LEU A 130 3.59 17.24 -25.25
CA LEU A 130 3.52 18.69 -25.36
C LEU A 130 2.49 19.29 -24.38
N GLY A 131 2.94 20.26 -23.58
CA GLY A 131 2.11 20.95 -22.58
C GLY A 131 1.93 20.18 -21.26
N ALA A 132 2.65 19.06 -21.06
CA ALA A 132 2.66 18.39 -19.77
C ALA A 132 3.52 19.13 -18.73
N GLU A 133 3.08 19.11 -17.47
CA GLU A 133 3.76 19.75 -16.33
C GLU A 133 4.45 18.71 -15.44
N ILE A 134 5.62 19.02 -14.89
CA ILE A 134 6.34 18.11 -13.97
C ILE A 134 5.56 18.00 -12.65
N VAL A 135 5.32 16.76 -12.19
CA VAL A 135 4.74 16.47 -10.87
C VAL A 135 5.83 16.11 -9.85
N GLY A 136 6.80 15.29 -10.27
CA GLY A 136 7.87 14.74 -9.44
C GLY A 136 8.06 13.24 -9.70
N ILE A 137 8.99 12.61 -8.99
CA ILE A 137 9.14 11.14 -8.98
C ILE A 137 8.17 10.56 -7.94
N GLN A 138 7.63 9.36 -8.17
CA GLN A 138 6.70 8.73 -7.23
C GLN A 138 7.47 8.15 -6.05
N TYR A 139 7.03 8.46 -4.83
CA TYR A 139 7.52 7.83 -3.61
C TYR A 139 6.35 7.23 -2.81
N PRO A 140 6.14 5.90 -2.85
CA PRO A 140 5.04 5.26 -2.13
C PRO A 140 5.34 5.09 -0.63
N ARG A 141 4.33 5.31 0.22
CA ARG A 141 4.31 4.84 1.61
C ARG A 141 2.99 4.11 1.88
N GLY A 142 3.03 2.96 2.54
CA GLY A 142 1.82 2.23 2.92
C GLY A 142 0.91 3.03 3.87
N ALA A 143 -0.36 3.13 3.51
CA ALA A 143 -1.43 3.93 4.12
C ALA A 143 -2.64 3.04 4.43
N THR A 144 -2.44 2.14 5.39
CA THR A 144 -3.40 1.12 5.86
C THR A 144 -3.03 0.74 7.30
N LEU A 145 -3.84 -0.06 8.01
CA LEU A 145 -3.50 -0.58 9.33
C LEU A 145 -2.19 -1.39 9.28
N GLY A 146 -1.17 -0.96 10.03
CA GLY A 146 0.21 -1.49 9.96
C GLY A 146 1.15 -0.66 9.07
N GLY A 147 0.62 0.30 8.32
CA GLY A 147 1.36 1.19 7.44
C GLY A 147 2.18 0.46 6.37
N SER A 148 3.44 0.86 6.25
CA SER A 148 4.33 0.43 5.16
C SER A 148 4.87 -1.00 5.28
N SER A 149 4.84 -1.64 6.47
CA SER A 149 5.21 -3.07 6.60
C SER A 149 4.19 -4.04 5.96
N ILE A 150 3.06 -3.52 5.48
CA ILE A 150 2.05 -4.28 4.73
C ILE A 150 2.42 -4.40 3.25
N VAL A 151 3.25 -3.50 2.72
CA VAL A 151 3.55 -3.35 1.28
C VAL A 151 5.03 -3.46 0.92
N ASN A 152 5.93 -3.63 1.90
CA ASN A 152 7.36 -3.86 1.67
C ASN A 152 7.67 -5.32 1.28
N SER A 153 8.87 -5.57 0.76
CA SER A 153 9.41 -6.86 0.29
C SER A 153 9.58 -7.96 1.37
N ALA A 154 9.01 -7.75 2.54
CA ALA A 154 9.01 -8.65 3.70
C ALA A 154 10.38 -9.00 4.32
N LEU A 155 11.50 -8.46 3.83
CA LEU A 155 12.86 -8.81 4.28
C LEU A 155 13.10 -8.39 5.76
N THR A 156 14.11 -8.98 6.39
CA THR A 156 14.49 -8.77 7.80
C THR A 156 15.98 -8.95 7.95
N VAL A 157 16.72 -7.85 8.04
CA VAL A 157 18.18 -7.87 8.29
C VAL A 157 18.56 -6.76 9.27
N GLN A 158 19.34 -7.03 10.31
CA GLN A 158 19.70 -6.01 11.30
C GLN A 158 20.57 -4.88 10.72
N PRO A 159 20.46 -3.64 11.25
CA PRO A 159 21.47 -2.59 11.10
C PRO A 159 22.82 -3.03 11.71
N ALA A 160 23.93 -2.46 11.24
CA ALA A 160 25.27 -2.76 11.71
C ALA A 160 25.50 -2.29 13.16
N ASN A 161 26.56 -2.78 13.81
CA ASN A 161 26.85 -2.45 15.20
C ASN A 161 27.44 -1.04 15.38
N SER A 162 28.07 -0.50 14.35
CA SER A 162 28.49 0.91 14.23
C SER A 162 27.30 1.87 14.37
N ASP A 163 26.20 1.59 13.68
CA ASP A 163 24.94 2.34 13.62
C ASP A 163 24.43 2.76 15.00
N TRP A 164 24.29 1.75 15.87
CA TRP A 164 23.78 1.90 17.22
C TRP A 164 24.76 2.64 18.12
N ASN A 165 26.03 2.22 18.09
CA ASN A 165 27.09 2.82 18.91
C ASN A 165 27.32 4.30 18.59
N TYR A 166 27.11 4.73 17.34
CA TYR A 166 27.10 6.14 16.96
C TYR A 166 25.95 6.93 17.60
N ILE A 167 24.72 6.39 17.67
CA ILE A 167 23.61 7.10 18.34
C ILE A 167 23.92 7.24 19.84
N LYS A 168 24.47 6.19 20.46
CA LYS A 168 24.99 6.22 21.83
C LYS A 168 26.01 7.35 21.99
N ASP A 169 27.04 7.41 21.16
CA ASP A 169 28.14 8.39 21.31
C ASP A 169 27.72 9.83 20.95
N LEU A 170 26.79 9.98 20.00
CA LEU A 170 26.14 11.25 19.64
C LEU A 170 25.27 11.83 20.78
N THR A 171 24.73 10.97 21.65
CA THR A 171 23.76 11.37 22.70
C THR A 171 24.29 11.28 24.12
N GLY A 172 25.29 10.44 24.38
CA GLY A 172 25.75 10.05 25.72
C GLY A 172 24.77 9.11 26.44
N ASP A 173 23.99 8.31 25.72
CA ASP A 173 22.92 7.46 26.30
C ASP A 173 23.13 5.98 25.89
N ASP A 174 23.64 5.17 26.83
CA ASP A 174 24.02 3.77 26.61
C ASP A 174 22.86 2.83 26.24
N SER A 175 21.61 3.28 26.38
CA SER A 175 20.43 2.57 25.85
C SER A 175 20.43 2.45 24.32
N TRP A 176 21.30 3.19 23.64
CA TRP A 176 21.55 3.05 22.19
C TRP A 176 22.73 2.13 21.85
N SER A 177 23.44 1.54 22.82
CA SER A 177 24.56 0.64 22.53
C SER A 177 24.13 -0.56 21.67
N ALA A 178 24.99 -0.99 20.73
CA ALA A 178 24.69 -2.11 19.84
C ALA A 178 24.34 -3.40 20.60
N ALA A 179 25.04 -3.67 21.71
CA ALA A 179 24.75 -4.80 22.60
C ALA A 179 23.34 -4.70 23.21
N HIS A 180 22.92 -3.52 23.70
CA HIS A 180 21.57 -3.33 24.21
C HIS A 180 20.52 -3.54 23.12
N MET A 181 20.74 -2.96 21.94
CA MET A 181 19.80 -3.06 20.80
C MET A 181 19.67 -4.49 20.27
N GLY A 182 20.76 -5.27 20.27
CA GLY A 182 20.72 -6.72 20.02
C GLY A 182 19.90 -7.47 21.07
N ASP A 183 20.07 -7.15 22.35
CA ASP A 183 19.25 -7.64 23.46
C ASP A 183 17.74 -7.33 23.27
N LEU A 184 17.40 -6.19 22.65
CA LEU A 184 16.03 -5.83 22.33
C LEU A 184 15.48 -6.62 21.13
N PHE A 185 16.30 -6.89 20.11
CA PHE A 185 15.95 -7.75 18.97
C PHE A 185 15.67 -9.19 19.44
N ILE A 186 16.53 -9.75 20.30
CA ILE A 186 16.36 -11.09 20.91
C ILE A 186 15.05 -11.21 21.71
N LYS A 187 14.57 -10.13 22.33
CA LYS A 187 13.30 -10.11 23.09
C LYS A 187 12.06 -9.81 22.22
N LEU A 188 12.28 -9.23 21.03
CA LEU A 188 11.26 -8.92 20.02
C LEU A 188 10.94 -10.14 19.14
N GLU A 189 11.98 -10.87 18.74
CA GLU A 189 11.93 -11.95 17.74
C GLU A 189 11.19 -13.21 18.21
N ARG A 190 10.49 -13.85 17.26
CA ARG A 190 10.07 -15.25 17.30
C ARG A 190 10.58 -15.95 16.04
N ASN A 191 11.76 -16.51 16.15
CA ASN A 191 12.49 -17.18 15.10
C ASN A 191 11.85 -18.54 14.77
N GLN A 192 11.48 -18.72 13.50
CA GLN A 192 10.82 -19.92 12.97
C GLN A 192 11.77 -20.83 12.16
N TYR A 193 13.08 -20.54 12.11
CA TYR A 193 14.04 -21.21 11.21
C TYR A 193 15.26 -21.82 11.91
N LEU A 194 15.59 -21.38 13.13
CA LEU A 194 16.68 -21.94 13.94
C LEU A 194 16.15 -22.88 15.03
N PRO A 195 16.98 -23.83 15.52
CA PRO A 195 16.65 -24.60 16.72
C PRO A 195 16.34 -23.69 17.92
N ARG A 196 15.24 -23.97 18.62
CA ARG A 196 14.83 -23.17 19.79
C ARG A 196 15.93 -23.16 20.85
N GLY A 197 16.40 -21.96 21.20
CA GLY A 197 17.50 -21.76 22.15
C GLY A 197 18.87 -21.50 21.50
N THR A 198 18.96 -21.42 20.17
CA THR A 198 20.18 -20.91 19.51
C THR A 198 20.54 -19.51 20.03
N PRO A 199 21.76 -19.28 20.54
CA PRO A 199 22.20 -17.97 21.02
C PRO A 199 22.06 -16.87 19.97
N GLY A 200 21.77 -15.64 20.43
CA GLY A 200 21.64 -14.46 19.56
C GLY A 200 20.28 -14.24 18.91
N HIS A 201 19.30 -15.11 19.17
CA HIS A 201 17.95 -15.06 18.59
C HIS A 201 16.83 -15.19 19.61
N GLY A 202 15.65 -14.66 19.26
CA GLY A 202 14.44 -14.72 20.06
C GLY A 202 13.48 -15.83 19.63
N PHE A 203 12.84 -16.50 20.58
CA PHE A 203 11.86 -17.58 20.30
C PHE A 203 10.49 -17.39 20.98
N ASP A 204 10.35 -16.35 21.80
CA ASP A 204 9.15 -16.08 22.62
C ASP A 204 8.56 -14.67 22.40
N GLY A 205 9.21 -13.86 21.56
CA GLY A 205 8.72 -12.55 21.17
C GLY A 205 7.43 -12.61 20.35
N TYR A 206 7.04 -11.48 19.77
CA TYR A 206 5.85 -11.39 18.92
C TYR A 206 6.18 -11.24 17.43
N PHE A 207 7.38 -10.77 17.07
CA PHE A 207 7.75 -10.51 15.69
C PHE A 207 8.27 -11.79 15.02
N GLU A 208 7.43 -12.44 14.23
CA GLU A 208 7.79 -13.72 13.60
C GLU A 208 8.74 -13.54 12.42
N THR A 209 9.83 -14.31 12.41
CA THR A 209 10.89 -14.29 11.39
C THR A 209 11.11 -15.69 10.83
N ILE A 210 11.25 -15.80 9.50
CA ILE A 210 11.52 -17.05 8.76
C ILE A 210 12.68 -16.85 7.79
N LEU A 211 13.38 -17.91 7.35
CA LEU A 211 14.53 -17.80 6.43
C LEU A 211 14.21 -18.24 4.99
N GLY A 212 14.35 -17.32 4.05
CA GLY A 212 14.44 -17.60 2.62
C GLY A 212 15.82 -18.17 2.27
N ASN A 213 15.92 -19.50 2.28
CA ASN A 213 17.18 -20.24 2.13
C ASN A 213 17.53 -20.65 0.69
N GLY A 214 17.06 -19.90 -0.31
CA GLY A 214 17.33 -20.17 -1.73
C GLY A 214 16.66 -21.42 -2.32
N THR A 215 15.95 -22.25 -1.56
CA THR A 215 15.36 -23.54 -2.03
C THR A 215 14.56 -23.41 -3.33
N VAL A 216 13.82 -22.31 -3.52
CA VAL A 216 13.03 -22.07 -4.75
C VAL A 216 13.93 -21.67 -5.92
N LEU A 217 14.96 -20.85 -5.71
CA LEU A 217 15.92 -20.44 -6.75
C LEU A 217 16.79 -21.64 -7.19
N LEU A 218 17.20 -22.48 -6.24
CA LEU A 218 17.98 -23.71 -6.51
C LEU A 218 17.22 -24.78 -7.31
N SER A 219 15.89 -24.65 -7.50
CA SER A 219 15.14 -25.53 -8.40
C SER A 219 15.34 -25.18 -9.88
N SER A 220 15.85 -23.98 -10.19
CA SER A 220 16.12 -23.53 -11.56
C SER A 220 17.61 -23.66 -11.86
N PRO A 221 18.01 -24.45 -12.88
CA PRO A 221 19.39 -24.47 -13.35
C PRO A 221 19.89 -23.08 -13.80
N GLN A 222 19.01 -22.26 -14.38
CA GLN A 222 19.31 -20.89 -14.81
C GLN A 222 19.63 -19.99 -13.61
N ALA A 223 18.78 -19.99 -12.56
CA ALA A 223 19.01 -19.18 -11.36
C ALA A 223 20.19 -19.71 -10.53
N THR A 224 20.37 -21.03 -10.47
CA THR A 224 21.54 -21.65 -9.83
C THR A 224 22.83 -21.19 -10.52
N ALA A 225 22.88 -21.16 -11.85
CA ALA A 225 24.06 -20.68 -12.58
C ALA A 225 24.35 -19.19 -12.35
N ALA A 226 23.31 -18.35 -12.26
CA ALA A 226 23.47 -16.94 -11.88
C ALA A 226 23.99 -16.77 -10.44
N LEU A 227 23.44 -17.51 -9.47
CA LEU A 227 23.89 -17.51 -8.09
C LEU A 227 25.32 -18.04 -7.92
N LYS A 228 25.72 -19.08 -8.67
CA LYS A 228 27.11 -19.58 -8.69
C LYS A 228 28.09 -18.51 -9.15
N ALA A 229 27.76 -17.83 -10.25
CA ALA A 229 28.61 -16.76 -10.78
C ALA A 229 28.70 -15.55 -9.84
N MET A 230 27.64 -15.26 -9.07
CA MET A 230 27.66 -14.27 -7.98
C MET A 230 28.49 -14.72 -6.76
N ALA A 231 28.43 -16.00 -6.38
CA ALA A 231 29.26 -16.55 -5.30
C ALA A 231 30.76 -16.47 -5.66
N GLU A 232 31.12 -16.90 -6.88
CA GLU A 232 32.49 -16.86 -7.40
C GLU A 232 33.04 -15.43 -7.47
N GLU A 233 32.23 -14.46 -7.93
CA GLU A 233 32.60 -13.03 -7.96
C GLU A 233 32.61 -12.38 -6.57
N ALA A 234 32.01 -13.00 -5.56
CA ALA A 234 32.17 -12.64 -4.15
C ALA A 234 33.35 -13.35 -3.45
N GLY A 235 34.08 -14.25 -4.13
CA GLY A 235 35.13 -15.07 -3.54
C GLY A 235 34.62 -16.22 -2.64
N GLN A 236 33.34 -16.56 -2.72
CA GLN A 236 32.73 -17.73 -2.08
C GLN A 236 32.83 -18.96 -3.00
N ASP A 237 32.76 -20.18 -2.43
CA ASP A 237 32.74 -21.42 -3.22
C ASP A 237 31.40 -21.59 -3.96
N PRO A 238 31.35 -21.56 -5.31
CA PRO A 238 30.10 -21.71 -6.04
C PRO A 238 29.46 -23.10 -5.89
N GLU A 239 30.18 -24.13 -5.46
CA GLU A 239 29.59 -25.45 -5.19
C GLU A 239 28.92 -25.53 -3.81
N ASP A 240 29.29 -24.65 -2.87
CA ASP A 240 28.72 -24.63 -1.50
C ASP A 240 27.46 -23.76 -1.36
N LEU A 241 26.82 -23.37 -2.47
CA LEU A 241 25.61 -22.52 -2.50
C LEU A 241 24.55 -22.94 -1.47
N LYS A 242 24.37 -24.24 -1.22
CA LYS A 242 23.38 -24.71 -0.23
C LYS A 242 23.66 -24.18 1.18
N ASN A 243 24.92 -24.13 1.62
CA ASN A 243 25.25 -23.64 2.96
C ASN A 243 25.37 -22.11 2.97
N ILE A 244 25.93 -21.51 1.91
CA ILE A 244 25.99 -20.05 1.70
C ILE A 244 24.60 -19.42 1.82
N LEU A 245 23.60 -20.00 1.16
CA LEU A 245 22.21 -19.52 1.16
C LEU A 245 21.46 -19.81 2.49
N ASN A 246 22.11 -20.45 3.48
CA ASN A 246 21.63 -20.59 4.85
C ASN A 246 22.45 -19.77 5.88
N ILE A 247 23.44 -18.96 5.45
CA ILE A 247 24.14 -18.02 6.33
C ILE A 247 23.13 -16.99 6.85
N ASP A 248 22.99 -16.87 8.16
CA ASP A 248 22.07 -15.90 8.78
C ASP A 248 22.76 -14.53 8.98
N PRO A 249 22.32 -13.46 8.28
CA PRO A 249 22.88 -12.12 8.47
C PRO A 249 22.45 -11.45 9.79
N ASN A 250 21.53 -12.05 10.56
CA ASN A 250 20.98 -11.55 11.82
C ASN A 250 21.61 -12.14 13.08
N GLN A 251 22.65 -12.97 12.99
CA GLN A 251 23.26 -13.60 14.16
C GLN A 251 23.93 -12.54 15.07
N THR A 252 23.18 -12.08 16.08
CA THR A 252 23.49 -10.96 16.98
C THR A 252 24.80 -11.13 17.75
N LEU A 253 25.23 -12.36 18.02
CA LEU A 253 26.44 -12.66 18.80
C LEU A 253 27.67 -12.97 17.94
N ASN A 254 27.57 -12.89 16.61
CA ASN A 254 28.73 -12.99 15.73
C ASN A 254 29.43 -11.62 15.66
N PRO A 255 30.69 -11.47 16.14
CA PRO A 255 31.41 -10.19 16.05
C PRO A 255 31.67 -9.77 14.59
N ASP A 256 31.84 -10.74 13.70
CA ASP A 256 32.16 -10.52 12.29
C ASP A 256 30.92 -10.35 11.40
N ARG A 257 29.71 -10.31 11.99
CA ARG A 257 28.40 -10.24 11.28
C ARG A 257 28.37 -9.17 10.19
N ASP A 258 28.94 -8.00 10.48
CA ASP A 258 28.91 -6.84 9.59
C ASP A 258 30.10 -6.79 8.59
N GLN A 259 31.03 -7.74 8.71
CA GLN A 259 32.10 -8.00 7.74
C GLN A 259 31.75 -9.11 6.73
N ILE A 260 30.63 -9.83 6.91
CA ILE A 260 30.20 -10.89 5.98
C ILE A 260 29.78 -10.28 4.64
N THR A 261 30.52 -10.65 3.59
CA THR A 261 30.25 -10.32 2.18
C THR A 261 29.84 -11.56 1.37
N GLY A 262 29.37 -11.34 0.15
CA GLY A 262 28.84 -12.36 -0.76
C GLY A 262 27.38 -12.71 -0.51
N LEU A 263 26.91 -13.80 -1.13
CA LEU A 263 25.55 -14.31 -0.94
C LEU A 263 25.36 -14.80 0.51
N VAL A 264 24.14 -14.63 1.02
CA VAL A 264 23.70 -15.09 2.33
C VAL A 264 22.23 -15.53 2.28
N GLY A 265 21.70 -16.10 3.36
CA GLY A 265 20.27 -16.32 3.53
C GLY A 265 19.47 -15.01 3.57
N ASN A 266 18.17 -15.08 3.23
CA ASN A 266 17.27 -13.93 3.18
C ASN A 266 16.16 -14.06 4.25
N PRO A 267 16.35 -13.54 5.47
CA PRO A 267 15.31 -13.63 6.51
C PRO A 267 14.14 -12.69 6.18
N GLN A 268 12.92 -13.09 6.50
CA GLN A 268 11.68 -12.37 6.17
C GLN A 268 10.71 -12.34 7.37
N HIS A 269 9.90 -11.29 7.51
CA HIS A 269 8.84 -11.17 8.52
C HIS A 269 7.57 -11.92 8.11
N ALA A 270 7.56 -13.22 8.41
CA ALA A 270 6.45 -14.12 8.16
C ALA A 270 6.33 -15.15 9.30
N ASN A 271 5.14 -15.71 9.45
CA ASN A 271 4.93 -16.87 10.31
C ASN A 271 5.44 -18.16 9.64
N ALA A 272 5.34 -19.29 10.36
CA ALA A 272 5.68 -20.62 9.85
C ALA A 272 4.85 -21.10 8.63
N THR A 273 3.79 -20.38 8.22
CA THR A 273 2.99 -20.67 7.01
C THR A 273 3.24 -19.66 5.89
N TRP A 274 4.33 -18.88 5.95
CA TRP A 274 4.70 -17.80 5.02
C TRP A 274 3.67 -16.66 4.87
N ALA A 275 2.71 -16.57 5.79
CA ALA A 275 1.84 -15.42 5.91
C ALA A 275 2.59 -14.27 6.58
N ARG A 276 2.52 -13.07 5.98
CA ARG A 276 3.18 -11.84 6.42
C ARG A 276 2.89 -11.54 7.90
N TYR A 277 3.93 -11.43 8.71
CA TYR A 277 3.83 -10.97 10.09
C TYR A 277 4.26 -9.51 10.20
N SER A 278 3.44 -8.64 10.78
CA SER A 278 3.71 -7.20 10.79
C SER A 278 3.19 -6.51 12.05
N SER A 279 3.46 -5.21 12.15
CA SER A 279 2.89 -4.29 13.14
C SER A 279 1.37 -4.41 13.29
N ARG A 280 0.65 -4.60 12.18
CA ARG A 280 -0.81 -4.85 12.12
C ARG A 280 -1.22 -6.04 12.96
N ASN A 281 -0.46 -7.14 12.93
CA ASN A 281 -0.75 -8.36 13.66
C ASN A 281 -0.74 -8.06 15.17
N ARG A 282 0.35 -7.48 15.69
CA ARG A 282 0.46 -7.08 17.11
C ARG A 282 -0.64 -6.13 17.59
N VAL A 283 -1.09 -5.20 16.73
CA VAL A 283 -2.26 -4.33 17.00
C VAL A 283 -3.54 -5.15 17.06
N LEU A 284 -3.83 -5.96 16.05
CA LEU A 284 -5.05 -6.76 15.96
C LEU A 284 -5.15 -7.78 17.10
N ASP A 285 -4.06 -8.47 17.43
CA ASP A 285 -3.98 -9.39 18.58
C ASP A 285 -4.39 -8.69 19.88
N THR A 286 -3.91 -7.45 20.06
CA THR A 286 -4.19 -6.65 21.27
C THR A 286 -5.62 -6.09 21.29
N VAL A 287 -6.20 -5.75 20.14
CA VAL A 287 -7.62 -5.34 20.02
C VAL A 287 -8.59 -6.52 20.19
N ARG A 288 -8.23 -7.70 19.67
CA ARG A 288 -9.05 -8.92 19.64
C ARG A 288 -8.95 -9.74 20.93
N ALA A 289 -7.88 -9.58 21.72
CA ALA A 289 -7.72 -10.28 22.98
C ALA A 289 -8.88 -10.01 23.96
N VAL A 290 -9.54 -11.08 24.41
CA VAL A 290 -10.57 -11.06 25.44
C VAL A 290 -10.13 -11.87 26.67
N ASN A 291 -10.72 -11.56 27.83
CA ASN A 291 -10.59 -12.40 29.02
C ASN A 291 -11.62 -13.54 29.01
N LYS A 292 -11.56 -14.43 30.01
CA LYS A 292 -12.47 -15.58 30.19
C LYS A 292 -13.97 -15.25 30.33
N HIS A 293 -14.34 -13.96 30.30
CA HIS A 293 -15.73 -13.48 30.32
C HIS A 293 -16.10 -12.71 29.04
N GLY A 294 -15.34 -12.87 27.95
CA GLY A 294 -15.61 -12.24 26.64
C GLY A 294 -15.38 -10.72 26.58
N LYS A 295 -14.92 -10.09 27.67
CA LYS A 295 -14.59 -8.66 27.70
C LYS A 295 -13.18 -8.43 27.17
N LYS A 296 -12.97 -7.34 26.41
CA LYS A 296 -11.63 -6.92 25.94
C LYS A 296 -10.61 -6.97 27.10
N ARG A 297 -9.46 -7.60 26.84
CA ARG A 297 -8.36 -7.77 27.80
C ARG A 297 -7.54 -6.49 27.97
N PHE A 298 -7.39 -5.70 26.90
CA PHE A 298 -6.55 -4.50 26.87
C PHE A 298 -7.35 -3.26 26.42
N PRO A 299 -7.14 -2.08 27.04
CA PRO A 299 -7.85 -0.84 26.71
C PRO A 299 -7.26 -0.12 25.48
N LEU A 300 -7.13 -0.85 24.37
CA LEU A 300 -6.74 -0.31 23.06
C LEU A 300 -7.99 0.03 22.21
N GLU A 301 -7.98 1.24 21.67
CA GLU A 301 -8.89 1.69 20.63
C GLU A 301 -8.08 2.02 19.36
N VAL A 302 -8.64 1.66 18.20
CA VAL A 302 -8.04 1.97 16.89
C VAL A 302 -9.11 2.68 16.07
N ARG A 303 -8.78 3.84 15.51
CA ARG A 303 -9.64 4.58 14.58
C ARG A 303 -8.94 4.68 13.23
N LEU A 304 -9.48 3.99 12.25
CA LEU A 304 -9.09 4.03 10.85
C LEU A 304 -9.59 5.33 10.20
N ASN A 305 -9.14 5.62 8.97
CA ASN A 305 -9.61 6.76 8.17
C ASN A 305 -9.58 8.12 8.90
N SER A 306 -8.62 8.28 9.83
CA SER A 306 -8.48 9.39 10.78
C SER A 306 -7.18 10.15 10.52
N PHE A 307 -7.20 11.04 9.53
CA PHE A 307 -6.01 11.78 9.08
C PHE A 307 -5.71 12.97 10.02
N ALA A 308 -4.68 12.84 10.86
CA ALA A 308 -4.28 13.89 11.80
C ALA A 308 -3.81 15.17 11.09
N THR A 309 -4.40 16.31 11.47
CA THR A 309 -4.12 17.63 10.88
C THR A 309 -3.26 18.50 11.78
N LYS A 310 -3.40 18.36 13.11
CA LYS A 310 -2.75 19.25 14.08
C LYS A 310 -2.60 18.63 15.45
N VAL A 311 -1.50 18.94 16.14
CA VAL A 311 -1.35 18.73 17.58
C VAL A 311 -1.92 19.93 18.32
N LEU A 312 -2.73 19.66 19.34
CA LEU A 312 -3.36 20.66 20.20
C LEU A 312 -2.45 20.91 21.42
N PHE A 313 -2.12 22.17 21.67
CA PHE A 313 -1.32 22.59 22.83
C PHE A 313 -2.17 23.35 23.85
N ASN A 314 -1.78 23.28 25.12
CA ASN A 314 -2.29 24.20 26.13
C ASN A 314 -1.68 25.62 25.98
N LYS A 315 -2.27 26.60 26.67
CA LYS A 315 -1.61 27.90 26.86
C LYS A 315 -0.46 27.75 27.85
N ALA A 316 0.73 28.21 27.46
CA ALA A 316 1.90 28.33 28.32
C ALA A 316 1.59 29.08 29.63
N ARG A 317 2.22 28.68 30.74
CA ARG A 317 2.05 29.30 32.05
C ARG A 317 3.37 29.96 32.49
N GLY A 318 3.46 31.28 32.33
CA GLY A 318 4.70 32.01 32.56
C GLY A 318 5.79 31.53 31.60
N ASN A 319 6.93 31.08 32.14
CA ASN A 319 8.04 30.56 31.35
C ASN A 319 7.91 29.05 31.02
N SER A 320 6.78 28.39 31.35
CA SER A 320 6.57 26.99 30.96
C SER A 320 6.35 26.87 29.45
N LEU A 321 6.76 25.75 28.88
CA LEU A 321 6.52 25.45 27.47
C LEU A 321 5.03 25.08 27.23
N PRO A 322 4.51 25.24 26.00
CA PRO A 322 3.21 24.70 25.62
C PRO A 322 3.28 23.17 25.60
N ARG A 323 2.48 22.50 26.44
CA ARG A 323 2.36 21.04 26.48
C ARG A 323 1.29 20.58 25.48
N ALA A 324 1.56 19.51 24.74
CA ALA A 324 0.56 18.85 23.91
C ALA A 324 -0.51 18.15 24.76
N VAL A 325 -1.77 18.37 24.41
CA VAL A 325 -2.95 17.88 25.15
C VAL A 325 -3.93 17.10 24.27
N GLY A 326 -3.71 17.03 22.96
CA GLY A 326 -4.58 16.30 22.04
C GLY A 326 -4.16 16.41 20.57
N VAL A 327 -4.99 15.83 19.71
CA VAL A 327 -4.83 15.81 18.25
C VAL A 327 -6.15 16.20 17.59
N GLU A 328 -6.07 17.05 16.57
CA GLU A 328 -7.13 17.30 15.61
C GLU A 328 -6.93 16.42 14.37
N TYR A 329 -8.02 15.89 13.81
CA TYR A 329 -7.98 15.01 12.64
C TYR A 329 -9.21 15.17 11.74
N LEU A 330 -9.04 14.82 10.46
CA LEU A 330 -10.14 14.63 9.51
C LEU A 330 -10.61 13.19 9.55
N ASP A 331 -11.91 13.02 9.80
CA ASP A 331 -12.62 11.75 9.74
C ASP A 331 -13.17 11.52 8.32
N GLY A 332 -12.74 10.41 7.70
CA GLY A 332 -13.20 9.91 6.41
C GLY A 332 -12.08 9.55 5.43
N LYS A 333 -12.29 8.48 4.65
CA LYS A 333 -11.31 7.89 3.70
C LYS A 333 -10.64 8.91 2.78
N SER A 334 -9.38 8.70 2.41
CA SER A 334 -8.67 9.47 1.37
C SER A 334 -8.76 10.99 1.57
N ALA A 335 -8.40 11.47 2.77
CA ALA A 335 -8.42 12.88 3.17
C ALA A 335 -7.13 13.67 2.82
N PHE A 336 -6.11 13.01 2.28
CA PHE A 336 -4.80 13.58 1.97
C PHE A 336 -4.48 13.47 0.47
N GLN A 337 -3.90 14.51 -0.13
CA GLN A 337 -3.58 14.58 -1.57
C GLN A 337 -2.53 13.57 -2.05
N GLY A 338 -1.84 12.87 -1.14
CA GLY A 338 -0.98 11.76 -1.50
C GLY A 338 -1.76 10.49 -1.86
N ASP A 339 -3.00 10.35 -1.40
CA ASP A 339 -3.88 9.28 -1.85
C ASP A 339 -4.36 9.58 -3.28
N LEU A 340 -4.07 8.71 -4.25
CA LEU A 340 -4.50 8.90 -5.64
C LEU A 340 -6.03 8.85 -5.82
N ARG A 341 -6.78 8.45 -4.77
CA ARG A 341 -8.24 8.50 -4.67
C ARG A 341 -8.77 9.83 -4.08
N TYR A 342 -7.90 10.78 -3.75
CA TYR A 342 -8.28 12.07 -3.14
C TYR A 342 -9.18 12.90 -4.07
N VAL A 343 -10.27 13.45 -3.51
CA VAL A 343 -11.22 14.30 -4.23
C VAL A 343 -11.34 15.66 -3.51
N PRO A 344 -10.79 16.77 -4.07
CA PRO A 344 -10.70 18.07 -3.38
C PRO A 344 -12.02 18.70 -2.90
N LYS A 345 -13.16 18.24 -3.43
CA LYS A 345 -14.50 18.78 -3.11
C LYS A 345 -15.25 18.00 -2.04
N VAL A 346 -14.72 16.87 -1.56
CA VAL A 346 -15.35 16.05 -0.53
C VAL A 346 -14.94 16.56 0.86
N LYS A 347 -15.79 17.38 1.47
CA LYS A 347 -15.60 17.83 2.86
C LYS A 347 -15.51 16.62 3.81
N LYS A 348 -14.52 16.64 4.69
CA LYS A 348 -14.32 15.68 5.79
C LYS A 348 -14.76 16.30 7.11
N THR A 349 -15.07 15.48 8.10
CA THR A 349 -15.48 15.96 9.43
C THR A 349 -14.25 16.22 10.28
N VAL A 350 -14.05 17.45 10.75
CA VAL A 350 -13.00 17.75 11.73
C VAL A 350 -13.41 17.19 13.09
N ARG A 351 -12.52 16.45 13.74
CA ARG A 351 -12.67 15.93 15.11
C ARG A 351 -11.43 16.24 15.94
N GLN A 352 -11.58 16.25 17.26
CA GLN A 352 -10.50 16.45 18.22
C GLN A 352 -10.57 15.37 19.30
N VAL A 353 -9.40 14.92 19.77
CA VAL A 353 -9.25 13.90 20.82
C VAL A 353 -8.09 14.25 21.74
N PHE A 354 -8.21 13.97 23.04
CA PHE A 354 -7.33 14.49 24.09
C PHE A 354 -6.50 13.40 24.79
N ALA A 355 -5.30 13.78 25.24
CA ALA A 355 -4.34 12.91 25.92
C ALA A 355 -4.06 13.42 27.35
N ARG A 356 -4.30 12.57 28.36
CA ARG A 356 -3.97 12.86 29.76
C ARG A 356 -2.47 12.84 30.03
N LYS A 357 -1.70 12.05 29.27
CA LYS A 357 -0.24 11.96 29.36
C LYS A 357 0.42 12.58 28.15
N GLU A 358 0.47 11.88 27.02
CA GLU A 358 1.30 12.31 25.88
C GLU A 358 0.63 12.06 24.52
N VAL A 359 0.99 12.91 23.55
CA VAL A 359 0.70 12.73 22.12
C VAL A 359 1.96 12.19 21.46
N ILE A 360 1.81 11.11 20.70
CA ILE A 360 2.90 10.31 20.14
C ILE A 360 2.79 10.32 18.60
N LEU A 361 3.79 10.87 17.90
CA LEU A 361 3.73 11.08 16.44
C LEU A 361 4.54 10.04 15.65
N SER A 362 3.85 9.09 15.02
CA SER A 362 4.42 7.93 14.30
C SER A 362 4.01 7.88 12.82
N GLY A 363 3.70 9.05 12.23
CA GLY A 363 3.35 9.19 10.80
C GLY A 363 4.53 9.03 9.84
N GLY A 364 5.64 8.45 10.30
CA GLY A 364 6.92 8.31 9.60
C GLY A 364 7.57 9.64 9.23
N SER A 365 8.70 9.54 8.55
CA SER A 365 9.56 10.67 8.16
C SER A 365 8.99 11.66 7.12
N PHE A 366 7.76 11.44 6.62
CA PHE A 366 7.00 12.48 5.91
C PHE A 366 5.82 13.04 6.72
N GLY A 367 4.96 12.18 7.28
CA GLY A 367 3.75 12.62 7.98
C GLY A 367 4.04 13.33 9.32
N SER A 368 5.04 12.86 10.07
CA SER A 368 5.37 13.42 11.39
C SER A 368 5.97 14.84 11.32
N PRO A 369 6.99 15.16 10.49
CA PRO A 369 7.46 16.54 10.35
C PRO A 369 6.39 17.45 9.73
N GLN A 370 5.59 16.95 8.77
CA GLN A 370 4.47 17.70 8.21
C GLN A 370 3.47 18.11 9.31
N LEU A 371 3.10 17.18 10.19
CA LEU A 371 2.20 17.42 11.31
C LEU A 371 2.81 18.39 12.35
N LEU A 372 4.11 18.28 12.67
CA LEU A 372 4.79 19.25 13.54
C LEU A 372 4.76 20.66 12.93
N LEU A 373 5.06 20.81 11.65
CA LEU A 373 5.03 22.08 10.92
C LEU A 373 3.62 22.70 10.94
N LEU A 374 2.58 21.93 10.61
CA LEU A 374 1.18 22.36 10.66
C LEU A 374 0.73 22.75 12.09
N SER A 375 1.37 22.18 13.10
CA SER A 375 1.17 22.47 14.53
C SER A 375 1.98 23.66 15.04
N GLY A 376 2.80 24.31 14.19
CA GLY A 376 3.62 25.46 14.56
C GLY A 376 4.96 25.11 15.21
N VAL A 377 5.43 23.87 15.08
CA VAL A 377 6.74 23.41 15.56
C VAL A 377 7.65 23.17 14.36
N GLY A 378 8.63 24.06 14.18
CA GLY A 378 9.50 24.03 12.99
C GLY A 378 10.20 25.37 12.73
N PRO A 379 10.80 25.57 11.54
CA PRO A 379 11.56 26.78 11.23
C PRO A 379 10.64 28.01 11.25
N ALA A 380 10.90 28.98 12.15
CA ALA A 380 9.99 30.11 12.35
C ALA A 380 9.84 31.03 11.12
N ALA A 381 10.76 30.98 10.16
CA ALA A 381 10.62 31.68 8.87
C ALA A 381 9.57 31.00 7.97
N ASP A 382 9.77 29.72 7.66
CA ASP A 382 8.84 28.88 6.87
C ASP A 382 7.41 28.92 7.42
N LEU A 383 7.26 28.82 8.75
CA LEU A 383 5.96 28.88 9.43
C LEU A 383 5.26 30.24 9.27
N LYS A 384 5.99 31.34 9.47
CA LYS A 384 5.45 32.70 9.30
C LYS A 384 5.05 32.99 7.85
N ALA A 385 5.81 32.49 6.88
CA ALA A 385 5.50 32.65 5.45
C ALA A 385 4.15 32.01 5.06
N LEU A 386 3.71 30.99 5.81
CA LEU A 386 2.40 30.32 5.63
C LEU A 386 1.34 30.80 6.63
N ASN A 387 1.60 31.87 7.39
CA ASN A 387 0.75 32.39 8.46
C ASN A 387 0.44 31.37 9.60
N ILE A 388 1.31 30.37 9.80
CA ILE A 388 1.18 29.39 10.88
C ILE A 388 1.76 30.01 12.17
N PRO A 389 0.99 30.09 13.27
CA PRO A 389 1.51 30.58 14.55
C PRO A 389 2.66 29.70 15.07
N VAL A 390 3.81 30.30 15.36
CA VAL A 390 4.99 29.58 15.85
C VAL A 390 4.80 29.23 17.33
N VAL A 391 4.66 27.93 17.62
CA VAL A 391 4.66 27.35 18.96
C VAL A 391 6.10 27.12 19.44
N ALA A 392 6.97 26.60 18.58
CA ALA A 392 8.39 26.43 18.86
C ALA A 392 9.25 26.55 17.59
N ASP A 393 10.21 27.47 17.60
CA ASP A 393 11.20 27.62 16.52
C ASP A 393 12.22 26.47 16.57
N ARG A 394 12.08 25.53 15.64
CA ARG A 394 12.88 24.29 15.50
C ARG A 394 13.38 24.16 14.04
N PRO A 395 14.56 24.73 13.72
CA PRO A 395 15.02 24.84 12.33
C PRO A 395 15.30 23.50 11.63
N GLY A 396 15.48 22.40 12.38
CA GLY A 396 15.71 21.07 11.82
C GLY A 396 14.46 20.25 11.47
N VAL A 397 13.24 20.68 11.83
CA VAL A 397 12.02 19.94 11.44
C VAL A 397 11.85 19.99 9.93
N GLY A 398 11.82 18.82 9.28
CA GLY A 398 11.83 18.73 7.83
C GLY A 398 13.18 19.11 7.19
N ARG A 399 14.29 18.91 7.92
CA ARG A 399 15.67 18.95 7.41
C ARG A 399 16.37 17.63 7.76
N ASN A 400 17.60 17.41 7.30
CA ASN A 400 18.30 16.15 7.53
C ASN A 400 17.47 14.96 6.99
N MET A 401 16.83 15.13 5.82
CA MET A 401 16.15 14.03 5.14
C MET A 401 17.18 13.22 4.38
N GLN A 402 17.14 11.91 4.58
CA GLN A 402 18.12 10.94 4.09
C GLN A 402 17.38 9.71 3.58
N ASP A 403 18.03 8.95 2.70
CA ASP A 403 17.53 7.70 2.13
C ASP A 403 18.74 6.89 1.66
N HIS A 404 18.54 5.62 1.34
CA HIS A 404 19.55 4.85 0.63
C HIS A 404 19.55 5.20 -0.84
N ASN A 405 20.71 5.12 -1.46
CA ASN A 405 20.84 5.29 -2.89
C ASN A 405 20.72 3.92 -3.56
N GLU A 406 19.65 3.75 -4.33
CA GLU A 406 19.19 2.48 -4.88
C GLU A 406 19.25 2.49 -6.42
N ILE A 407 19.75 1.39 -6.99
CA ILE A 407 19.85 1.16 -8.44
C ILE A 407 19.83 -0.34 -8.73
N ALA A 408 19.34 -0.73 -9.91
CA ALA A 408 19.48 -2.09 -10.40
C ALA A 408 20.58 -2.22 -11.45
N LEU A 409 21.21 -3.39 -11.48
CA LEU A 409 21.85 -3.95 -12.66
C LEU A 409 20.96 -5.10 -13.17
N THR A 410 20.48 -5.03 -14.42
CA THR A 410 19.60 -6.05 -15.03
C THR A 410 20.21 -6.59 -16.31
N GLY A 411 20.18 -7.91 -16.48
CA GLY A 411 20.62 -8.59 -17.68
C GLY A 411 19.71 -9.75 -18.07
N HIS A 412 19.62 -10.01 -19.37
CA HIS A 412 18.79 -11.07 -19.93
C HIS A 412 19.68 -12.26 -20.33
N GLY A 413 19.49 -13.42 -19.71
CA GLY A 413 20.23 -14.64 -20.01
C GLY A 413 19.78 -15.30 -21.32
N ALA A 414 20.50 -16.35 -21.74
CA ALA A 414 20.22 -17.08 -22.98
C ALA A 414 18.98 -18.00 -22.89
N GLN A 415 18.40 -18.21 -21.70
CA GLN A 415 17.25 -19.08 -21.46
C GLN A 415 16.29 -18.47 -20.44
N ALA A 416 15.01 -18.82 -20.55
CA ALA A 416 14.00 -18.42 -19.58
C ALA A 416 14.20 -19.14 -18.23
N PHE A 417 13.93 -18.46 -17.13
CA PHE A 417 13.90 -19.06 -15.80
C PHE A 417 12.67 -19.96 -15.64
N ASN A 418 12.84 -21.14 -15.04
CA ASN A 418 11.76 -22.08 -14.75
C ASN A 418 11.88 -22.56 -13.30
N PHE A 419 10.83 -22.30 -12.50
CA PHE A 419 10.74 -22.66 -11.08
C PHE A 419 9.66 -23.72 -10.80
N ASP A 420 9.20 -24.46 -11.82
CA ASP A 420 8.14 -25.47 -11.66
C ASP A 420 8.60 -26.73 -10.92
N ALA A 421 9.91 -26.94 -10.85
CA ALA A 421 10.53 -27.99 -10.05
C ALA A 421 10.66 -27.63 -8.55
N ALA A 422 10.30 -26.41 -8.13
CA ALA A 422 10.39 -25.99 -6.73
C ALA A 422 9.27 -26.61 -5.88
N PRO A 423 9.47 -26.76 -4.56
CA PRO A 423 8.42 -27.23 -3.65
C PRO A 423 7.17 -26.33 -3.70
N GLY A 424 6.01 -26.96 -3.48
CA GLY A 424 4.69 -26.34 -3.67
C GLY A 424 4.07 -26.56 -5.04
N GLY A 425 4.82 -27.10 -6.03
CA GLY A 425 4.30 -27.40 -7.37
C GLY A 425 4.57 -26.28 -8.40
N PRO A 426 4.02 -26.42 -9.62
CA PRO A 426 4.36 -25.57 -10.75
C PRO A 426 3.96 -24.11 -10.53
N ARG A 427 4.95 -23.21 -10.58
CA ARG A 427 4.78 -21.77 -10.44
C ARG A 427 4.22 -21.12 -11.70
N SER A 428 4.37 -21.77 -12.86
CA SER A 428 3.77 -21.38 -14.14
C SER A 428 2.23 -21.41 -14.14
N GLN A 429 1.60 -22.09 -13.17
CA GLN A 429 0.14 -22.11 -13.01
C GLN A 429 -0.39 -20.94 -12.17
N CYS A 430 0.48 -20.23 -11.45
CA CYS A 430 0.09 -19.15 -10.56
C CYS A 430 -0.30 -17.88 -11.36
N THR A 431 -1.43 -17.27 -11.02
CA THR A 431 -1.89 -16.02 -11.65
C THR A 431 -1.78 -14.80 -10.75
N PHE A 432 -1.14 -14.94 -9.60
CA PHE A 432 -0.66 -13.86 -8.72
C PHE A 432 -1.75 -12.90 -8.25
N GLY A 433 -2.84 -13.50 -7.76
CA GLY A 433 -4.00 -12.81 -7.19
C GLY A 433 -5.08 -12.42 -8.20
N ALA A 434 -4.95 -12.85 -9.46
CA ALA A 434 -6.04 -12.72 -10.43
C ALA A 434 -7.24 -13.61 -10.06
N PRO A 435 -8.47 -13.30 -10.55
CA PRO A 435 -9.65 -14.11 -10.26
C PRO A 435 -9.48 -15.57 -10.73
N GLY A 436 -9.54 -16.52 -9.81
CA GLY A 436 -9.36 -17.95 -10.09
C GLY A 436 -7.91 -18.46 -10.00
N ASP A 437 -7.01 -17.73 -9.31
CA ASP A 437 -5.63 -18.16 -9.07
C ASP A 437 -5.52 -19.50 -8.30
N PRO A 438 -5.06 -20.60 -8.94
CA PRO A 438 -4.98 -21.90 -8.28
C PRO A 438 -3.92 -21.94 -7.17
N CYS A 439 -2.90 -21.08 -7.24
CA CYS A 439 -1.87 -20.98 -6.20
C CYS A 439 -2.42 -20.30 -4.93
N LEU A 440 -3.46 -19.46 -5.06
CA LEU A 440 -4.15 -18.86 -3.92
C LEU A 440 -5.11 -19.85 -3.25
N GLU A 441 -5.79 -20.69 -4.01
CA GLU A 441 -6.63 -21.77 -3.44
C GLU A 441 -5.77 -22.77 -2.64
N LEU A 442 -4.60 -23.17 -3.17
CA LEU A 442 -3.65 -24.00 -2.43
C LEU A 442 -3.11 -23.30 -1.18
N TYR A 443 -2.83 -21.99 -1.25
CA TYR A 443 -2.38 -21.20 -0.09
C TYR A 443 -3.40 -21.21 1.06
N HIS A 444 -4.70 -21.12 0.76
CA HIS A 444 -5.77 -21.27 1.76
C HIS A 444 -5.81 -22.66 2.41
N GLN A 445 -5.26 -23.69 1.75
CA GLN A 445 -5.10 -25.04 2.28
C GLN A 445 -3.74 -25.25 2.98
N GLY A 446 -2.95 -24.20 3.18
CA GLY A 446 -1.59 -24.28 3.74
C GLY A 446 -0.57 -24.93 2.80
N GLN A 447 -0.81 -24.89 1.49
CA GLN A 447 -0.09 -25.61 0.45
C GLN A 447 0.25 -24.71 -0.76
N GLY A 448 0.85 -25.29 -1.80
CA GLY A 448 1.11 -24.60 -3.06
C GLY A 448 2.35 -23.68 -3.08
N PRO A 449 2.57 -22.96 -4.18
CA PRO A 449 3.78 -22.15 -4.37
C PRO A 449 3.89 -20.88 -3.51
N TYR A 450 2.83 -20.48 -2.79
CA TYR A 450 2.82 -19.28 -1.94
C TYR A 450 3.11 -19.54 -0.46
N VAL A 451 3.14 -20.80 -0.01
CA VAL A 451 3.63 -21.18 1.33
C VAL A 451 5.14 -21.47 1.31
N GLN A 452 5.92 -20.63 0.63
CA GLN A 452 7.30 -20.89 0.23
C GLN A 452 8.15 -19.61 0.22
N PRO A 453 9.49 -19.71 0.23
CA PRO A 453 10.40 -18.57 0.06
C PRO A 453 10.10 -17.72 -1.18
N SER A 454 10.37 -16.42 -1.06
CA SER A 454 10.32 -15.49 -2.18
C SER A 454 11.38 -15.80 -3.25
N LEU A 455 11.17 -15.32 -4.48
CA LEU A 455 12.11 -15.46 -5.60
C LEU A 455 13.27 -14.44 -5.53
N THR A 456 13.72 -14.09 -4.33
CA THR A 456 14.72 -13.05 -4.08
C THR A 456 15.69 -13.54 -3.01
N GLN A 457 16.99 -13.38 -3.26
CA GLN A 457 18.03 -13.66 -2.26
C GLN A 457 18.59 -12.36 -1.68
N LEU A 458 19.57 -12.47 -0.79
CA LEU A 458 20.37 -11.37 -0.27
C LEU A 458 21.86 -11.66 -0.55
N ALA A 459 22.61 -10.61 -0.89
CA ALA A 459 24.07 -10.60 -0.91
C ALA A 459 24.61 -9.28 -0.34
N PHE A 460 25.90 -9.23 -0.06
CA PHE A 460 26.59 -8.06 0.46
C PHE A 460 27.92 -7.78 -0.25
N LEU A 461 28.26 -6.50 -0.41
CA LEU A 461 29.62 -6.06 -0.69
C LEU A 461 30.12 -5.11 0.40
N LYS A 462 31.44 -5.04 0.51
CA LYS A 462 32.21 -4.02 1.22
C LYS A 462 33.07 -3.35 0.15
N THR A 463 32.69 -2.15 -0.28
CA THR A 463 33.43 -1.41 -1.32
C THR A 463 34.67 -0.74 -0.76
N ASN A 464 35.53 -0.20 -1.63
CA ASN A 464 36.69 0.60 -1.22
C ASN A 464 36.31 2.00 -0.68
N HIS A 465 35.01 2.29 -0.54
CA HIS A 465 34.47 3.61 -0.18
C HIS A 465 33.65 3.61 1.13
N THR A 466 33.47 2.46 1.78
CA THR A 466 32.79 2.32 3.08
C THR A 466 33.42 3.22 4.16
N PRO A 467 32.63 3.93 4.99
CA PRO A 467 33.18 4.85 6.00
C PRO A 467 33.76 4.12 7.23
N ASN A 468 33.30 2.91 7.52
CA ASN A 468 33.54 2.20 8.78
C ASN A 468 34.38 0.91 8.61
N ASP A 469 34.94 0.68 7.42
CA ASP A 469 35.56 -0.59 7.03
C ASP A 469 34.63 -1.81 7.17
N GLU A 470 33.35 -1.68 6.82
CA GLU A 470 32.33 -2.75 6.90
C GLU A 470 31.43 -2.80 5.66
N ARG A 471 30.53 -3.80 5.55
CA ARG A 471 29.63 -3.95 4.40
C ARG A 471 28.72 -2.71 4.20
N ASP A 472 28.67 -2.21 2.97
CA ASP A 472 28.06 -0.92 2.60
C ASP A 472 27.09 -1.00 1.41
N ILE A 473 27.09 -2.12 0.68
CA ILE A 473 26.09 -2.42 -0.37
C ILE A 473 25.35 -3.71 0.01
N ALA A 474 24.03 -3.64 0.16
CA ALA A 474 23.17 -4.83 0.14
C ALA A 474 22.63 -5.07 -1.28
N ILE A 475 22.59 -6.32 -1.73
CA ILE A 475 22.13 -6.70 -3.07
C ILE A 475 20.97 -7.69 -2.97
N PHE A 476 19.92 -7.47 -3.76
CA PHE A 476 18.75 -8.33 -3.86
C PHE A 476 18.67 -8.91 -5.28
N PRO A 477 19.31 -10.07 -5.55
CA PRO A 477 19.22 -10.72 -6.86
C PRO A 477 17.94 -11.56 -7.01
N GLY A 478 17.45 -11.67 -8.24
CA GLY A 478 16.35 -12.54 -8.62
C GLY A 478 15.83 -12.30 -10.05
N PRO A 479 14.76 -13.00 -10.48
CA PRO A 479 14.27 -12.99 -11.84
C PRO A 479 13.34 -11.78 -12.14
N PHE A 480 13.79 -10.56 -11.85
CA PHE A 480 13.03 -9.31 -12.00
C PHE A 480 13.96 -8.09 -12.08
N GLY A 481 13.60 -7.06 -12.85
CA GLY A 481 14.34 -5.79 -12.88
C GLY A 481 13.64 -4.68 -12.08
N PHE A 482 13.90 -4.62 -10.76
CA PHE A 482 13.34 -3.57 -9.89
C PHE A 482 14.14 -2.26 -9.99
N ARG A 483 13.58 -1.25 -10.67
CA ARG A 483 14.30 -0.05 -11.14
C ARG A 483 13.82 1.28 -10.53
N GLY A 484 12.83 1.22 -9.64
CA GLY A 484 12.22 2.39 -8.99
C GLY A 484 10.70 2.26 -8.85
N PHE A 485 10.01 3.38 -8.62
CA PHE A 485 8.56 3.44 -8.44
C PHE A 485 7.90 4.46 -9.38
N TRP A 486 6.75 4.08 -9.93
CA TRP A 486 5.92 4.95 -10.77
C TRP A 486 4.44 4.54 -10.66
N PRO A 487 3.48 5.46 -10.93
CA PRO A 487 2.06 5.15 -10.75
C PRO A 487 1.58 4.13 -11.79
N ARG A 488 1.25 2.91 -11.34
CA ARG A 488 0.80 1.80 -12.21
C ARG A 488 -0.45 2.14 -13.05
N ASN A 489 -1.27 3.08 -12.59
CA ASN A 489 -2.46 3.56 -13.32
C ASN A 489 -2.16 4.47 -14.54
N THR A 490 -0.88 4.67 -14.90
CA THR A 490 -0.45 5.41 -16.09
C THR A 490 -0.48 4.57 -17.38
N GLY A 491 -0.62 3.24 -17.26
CA GLY A 491 -0.55 2.32 -18.41
C GLY A 491 0.86 2.07 -18.94
N GLN A 492 1.90 2.52 -18.22
CA GLN A 492 3.28 2.17 -18.53
C GLN A 492 3.74 0.99 -17.69
N ASN A 493 3.92 -0.15 -18.34
CA ASN A 493 4.59 -1.31 -17.79
C ASN A 493 6.01 -1.41 -18.35
N TRP A 494 6.93 -1.91 -17.54
CA TRP A 494 8.23 -2.39 -17.98
C TRP A 494 8.21 -3.91 -17.91
N ASP A 495 7.66 -4.52 -18.95
CA ASP A 495 7.46 -5.97 -19.04
C ASP A 495 8.81 -6.66 -19.32
N ASP A 496 9.51 -7.02 -18.25
CA ASP A 496 10.75 -7.79 -18.30
C ASP A 496 10.53 -9.18 -18.94
N PRO A 497 11.37 -9.62 -19.89
CA PRO A 497 11.23 -10.95 -20.48
C PRO A 497 11.50 -12.07 -19.46
N PRO A 498 10.99 -13.30 -19.66
CA PRO A 498 11.24 -14.45 -18.79
C PRO A 498 12.72 -14.88 -18.65
N THR A 499 13.63 -14.25 -19.39
CA THR A 499 15.09 -14.40 -19.34
C THR A 499 15.79 -13.40 -18.41
N THR A 500 15.05 -12.48 -17.78
CA THR A 500 15.60 -11.40 -16.94
C THR A 500 16.10 -11.90 -15.59
N TRP A 501 17.34 -11.51 -15.25
CA TRP A 501 17.86 -11.49 -13.89
C TRP A 501 18.25 -10.06 -13.52
N GLY A 502 17.77 -9.59 -12.37
CA GLY A 502 18.21 -8.35 -11.76
C GLY A 502 19.11 -8.60 -10.56
N MET A 503 19.99 -7.66 -10.30
CA MET A 503 20.71 -7.46 -9.05
C MET A 503 20.35 -6.04 -8.59
N HIS A 504 19.54 -5.90 -7.56
CA HIS A 504 19.15 -4.58 -7.05
C HIS A 504 20.02 -4.20 -5.85
N SER A 505 20.81 -3.12 -5.94
CA SER A 505 21.65 -2.63 -4.85
C SER A 505 20.97 -1.55 -4.03
N VAL A 506 21.16 -1.62 -2.71
CA VAL A 506 20.88 -0.57 -1.74
C VAL A 506 22.23 -0.13 -1.16
N HIS A 507 22.67 1.11 -1.45
CA HIS A 507 23.82 1.70 -0.78
C HIS A 507 23.43 2.14 0.63
N ILE A 508 23.94 1.40 1.61
CA ILE A 508 23.64 1.53 3.03
C ILE A 508 24.25 2.84 3.54
N HIS A 509 25.55 3.04 3.27
CA HIS A 509 26.37 4.07 3.92
C HIS A 509 26.38 5.44 3.20
N GLY A 510 25.18 5.98 2.96
CA GLY A 510 24.95 7.22 2.21
C GLY A 510 25.29 8.51 2.99
N ASN A 511 26.15 9.35 2.43
CA ASN A 511 26.65 10.55 3.13
C ASN A 511 25.72 11.78 3.07
N SER A 512 24.65 11.78 2.26
CA SER A 512 23.84 12.99 2.02
C SER A 512 22.79 13.28 3.11
N THR A 513 23.14 14.22 4.01
CA THR A 513 22.19 14.84 4.97
C THR A 513 21.37 15.99 4.37
N ALA A 514 21.52 16.30 3.07
CA ALA A 514 21.14 17.59 2.48
C ALA A 514 19.63 17.79 2.21
N GLY A 515 18.84 16.72 2.28
CA GLY A 515 17.43 16.71 1.91
C GLY A 515 16.48 17.43 2.89
N TYR A 516 15.28 17.75 2.40
CA TYR A 516 14.26 18.45 3.19
C TYR A 516 12.81 18.10 2.82
N LEU A 517 11.94 18.37 3.79
CA LEU A 517 10.49 18.49 3.65
C LEU A 517 10.08 19.93 3.98
N LYS A 518 9.21 20.55 3.19
CA LYS A 518 8.60 21.86 3.46
C LYS A 518 7.10 21.83 3.21
N LEU A 519 6.34 22.57 4.01
CA LEU A 519 4.93 22.81 3.69
C LEU A 519 4.81 23.71 2.46
N ARG A 520 3.86 23.38 1.57
CA ARG A 520 3.43 24.24 0.45
C ARG A 520 2.17 25.06 0.77
N SER A 521 1.49 24.72 1.86
CA SER A 521 0.25 25.35 2.32
C SER A 521 0.08 25.11 3.83
N ALA A 522 -0.77 25.91 4.48
CA ALA A 522 -1.29 25.63 5.82
C ALA A 522 -2.51 24.69 5.79
N ASP A 523 -3.03 24.35 4.60
CA ASP A 523 -4.02 23.29 4.41
C ASP A 523 -3.35 21.92 4.65
N PRO A 524 -3.78 21.14 5.67
CA PRO A 524 -3.15 19.87 6.02
C PRO A 524 -3.33 18.79 4.96
N THR A 525 -4.31 18.91 4.06
CA THR A 525 -4.56 17.94 2.98
C THR A 525 -3.52 18.02 1.87
N VAL A 526 -2.79 19.14 1.77
CA VAL A 526 -1.81 19.40 0.71
C VAL A 526 -0.54 18.58 0.92
N THR A 527 -0.07 17.90 -0.12
CA THR A 527 1.23 17.22 -0.08
C THR A 527 2.37 18.23 0.06
N PRO A 528 3.37 17.99 0.92
CA PRO A 528 4.50 18.89 1.10
C PRO A 528 5.41 18.91 -0.15
N GLU A 529 6.33 19.87 -0.19
CA GLU A 529 7.50 19.80 -1.06
C GLU A 529 8.52 18.86 -0.41
N ILE A 530 9.03 17.90 -1.18
CA ILE A 530 10.08 16.96 -0.75
C ILE A 530 11.21 17.00 -1.78
N ASN A 531 12.45 17.14 -1.31
CA ASN A 531 13.63 17.04 -2.14
C ASN A 531 14.76 16.36 -1.36
N PHE A 532 15.26 15.23 -1.86
CA PHE A 532 16.32 14.46 -1.21
C PHE A 532 17.71 15.07 -1.36
N ARG A 533 17.98 15.77 -2.48
CA ARG A 533 19.32 16.25 -2.83
C ARG A 533 20.37 15.14 -2.69
N HIS A 534 20.17 14.05 -3.42
CA HIS A 534 21.16 12.96 -3.47
C HIS A 534 22.51 13.50 -3.95
N PHE A 535 23.60 12.90 -3.46
CA PHE A 535 24.97 13.27 -3.82
C PHE A 535 25.28 14.76 -3.59
N ASN A 536 24.83 15.33 -2.46
CA ASN A 536 25.04 16.73 -2.09
C ASN A 536 25.71 16.85 -0.71
N GLY A 537 26.89 17.48 -0.67
CA GLY A 537 27.71 17.60 0.53
C GLY A 537 29.02 16.83 0.42
N THR A 538 29.73 16.70 1.55
CA THR A 538 30.94 15.89 1.67
C THR A 538 30.61 14.40 1.65
N GLY A 539 31.34 13.60 0.86
CA GLY A 539 31.11 12.16 0.73
C GLY A 539 30.34 11.74 -0.53
N ALA A 540 29.70 12.68 -1.23
CA ALA A 540 28.93 12.42 -2.46
C ALA A 540 29.70 11.64 -3.56
N ASP A 541 31.00 11.89 -3.71
CA ASP A 541 31.85 11.19 -4.68
C ASP A 541 32.17 9.75 -4.22
N ASN A 542 32.18 9.48 -2.91
CA ASN A 542 32.31 8.12 -2.36
C ASN A 542 31.00 7.34 -2.55
N ASP A 543 29.85 7.95 -2.26
CA ASP A 543 28.52 7.32 -2.48
C ASP A 543 28.40 6.83 -3.94
N ILE A 544 28.79 7.68 -4.89
CA ILE A 544 28.77 7.38 -6.33
C ILE A 544 29.81 6.32 -6.69
N ALA A 545 31.00 6.35 -6.09
CA ALA A 545 32.05 5.38 -6.37
C ALA A 545 31.72 3.97 -5.83
N ALA A 546 31.12 3.86 -4.64
CA ALA A 546 30.60 2.60 -4.10
C ALA A 546 29.56 1.96 -5.04
N ILE A 547 28.62 2.76 -5.55
CA ILE A 547 27.60 2.29 -6.50
C ILE A 547 28.22 1.92 -7.86
N LYS A 548 29.25 2.62 -8.33
CA LYS A 548 30.02 2.23 -9.53
C LYS A 548 30.79 0.92 -9.33
N GLU A 549 31.32 0.68 -8.13
CA GLU A 549 31.98 -0.58 -7.77
C GLU A 549 30.98 -1.75 -7.79
N PHE A 550 29.76 -1.56 -7.26
CA PHE A 550 28.65 -2.52 -7.40
C PHE A 550 28.30 -2.81 -8.88
N LEU A 551 28.11 -1.78 -9.71
CA LEU A 551 27.78 -1.97 -11.13
C LEU A 551 28.86 -2.77 -11.86
N ALA A 552 30.13 -2.49 -11.57
CA ALA A 552 31.27 -3.23 -12.11
C ALA A 552 31.30 -4.69 -11.60
N TRP A 553 31.10 -4.90 -10.30
CA TRP A 553 31.01 -6.23 -9.68
C TRP A 553 29.91 -7.09 -10.31
N GLY A 554 28.68 -6.56 -10.44
CA GLY A 554 27.56 -7.29 -11.03
C GLY A 554 27.76 -7.62 -12.52
N ARG A 555 28.48 -6.77 -13.27
CA ARG A 555 28.87 -7.05 -14.66
C ARG A 555 29.86 -8.21 -14.76
N ARG A 556 30.85 -8.27 -13.85
CA ARG A 556 31.78 -9.41 -13.77
C ARG A 556 31.04 -10.69 -13.37
N ALA A 557 30.12 -10.64 -12.41
CA ALA A 557 29.25 -11.76 -12.05
C ALA A 557 28.42 -12.26 -13.25
N PHE A 558 27.82 -11.37 -14.05
CA PHE A 558 27.12 -11.77 -15.28
C PHE A 558 28.06 -12.39 -16.34
N SER A 559 29.31 -11.95 -16.44
CA SER A 559 30.29 -12.49 -17.40
C SER A 559 30.86 -13.86 -17.01
N ARG A 560 30.80 -14.25 -15.72
CA ARG A 560 31.20 -15.56 -15.23
C ARG A 560 30.19 -16.68 -15.50
N VAL A 561 28.92 -16.34 -15.76
CA VAL A 561 27.91 -17.35 -16.08
C VAL A 561 28.34 -18.13 -17.33
N GLN A 562 28.18 -19.45 -17.30
CA GLN A 562 28.63 -20.35 -18.36
C GLN A 562 27.49 -20.74 -19.33
N ALA A 563 27.87 -21.24 -20.51
CA ALA A 563 26.94 -21.91 -21.41
C ALA A 563 26.32 -23.15 -20.73
N PRO A 564 25.02 -23.47 -20.97
CA PRO A 564 24.14 -22.92 -21.99
C PRO A 564 23.24 -21.76 -21.51
N PHE A 565 23.53 -21.15 -20.36
CA PHE A 565 22.72 -20.06 -19.77
C PHE A 565 23.26 -18.67 -20.10
N ALA A 566 24.55 -18.58 -20.44
CA ALA A 566 25.22 -17.42 -21.00
C ALA A 566 25.08 -17.32 -22.54
N PRO A 567 25.29 -16.13 -23.15
CA PRO A 567 25.64 -14.86 -22.51
C PRO A 567 24.48 -14.20 -21.77
N TYR A 568 24.79 -13.29 -20.85
CA TYR A 568 23.85 -12.33 -20.31
C TYR A 568 23.99 -10.99 -21.04
N ASN A 569 22.92 -10.53 -21.68
CA ASN A 569 22.86 -9.22 -22.31
C ASN A 569 22.39 -8.18 -21.29
N ILE A 570 23.27 -7.28 -20.87
CA ILE A 570 22.99 -6.30 -19.81
C ILE A 570 22.24 -5.09 -20.38
N THR A 571 21.03 -4.85 -19.89
CA THR A 571 20.08 -3.87 -20.45
C THR A 571 19.90 -2.63 -19.59
N TRP A 572 20.29 -2.67 -18.30
CA TRP A 572 20.08 -1.58 -17.36
C TRP A 572 21.12 -1.62 -16.22
N PRO A 573 21.88 -0.56 -15.94
CA PRO A 573 22.33 0.44 -16.92
C PRO A 573 22.96 -0.23 -18.16
N PRO A 574 22.57 0.17 -19.38
CA PRO A 574 23.32 -0.19 -20.57
C PRO A 574 24.71 0.43 -20.49
N CYS A 575 25.74 -0.32 -20.89
CA CYS A 575 27.11 0.18 -20.88
C CYS A 575 27.41 0.97 -22.16
N SER A 576 27.83 2.23 -22.04
CA SER A 576 28.27 3.00 -23.21
C SER A 576 29.66 2.51 -23.66
N GLY A 577 29.75 2.03 -24.90
CA GLY A 577 30.97 1.41 -25.43
C GLY A 577 31.02 -0.09 -25.10
N THR A 578 32.13 -0.54 -24.51
CA THR A 578 32.36 -1.93 -24.11
C THR A 578 32.59 -2.04 -22.62
N VAL A 579 32.11 -3.12 -22.00
CA VAL A 579 32.46 -3.49 -20.63
C VAL A 579 33.94 -3.92 -20.59
N GLY A 580 34.73 -3.34 -19.69
CA GLY A 580 36.12 -3.70 -19.44
C GLY A 580 36.27 -5.00 -18.64
N ALA A 581 37.48 -5.54 -18.56
CA ALA A 581 37.78 -6.72 -17.74
C ALA A 581 37.55 -6.50 -16.23
N ASP A 582 37.55 -5.24 -15.78
CA ASP A 582 37.19 -4.81 -14.43
C ASP A 582 35.67 -4.61 -14.24
N GLY A 583 34.85 -4.74 -15.29
CA GLY A 583 33.41 -4.45 -15.26
C GLY A 583 33.03 -2.98 -15.48
N SER A 584 34.00 -2.07 -15.61
CA SER A 584 33.74 -0.65 -15.90
C SER A 584 33.31 -0.44 -17.35
N CYS A 585 32.69 0.71 -17.67
CA CYS A 585 32.41 1.08 -19.05
C CYS A 585 33.57 1.85 -19.71
N SER A 586 33.90 1.50 -20.94
CA SER A 586 35.00 2.13 -21.70
C SER A 586 34.77 3.61 -22.03
N VAL A 587 33.50 4.06 -22.03
CA VAL A 587 33.17 5.49 -22.13
C VAL A 587 33.13 6.09 -20.72
N ALA A 588 34.03 7.06 -20.49
CA ALA A 588 34.11 7.80 -19.23
C ALA A 588 32.75 8.36 -18.80
N ASN A 589 32.52 8.38 -17.49
CA ASN A 589 31.29 8.82 -16.81
C ASN A 589 30.00 8.06 -17.14
N SER A 590 29.95 7.11 -18.09
CA SER A 590 28.71 6.41 -18.49
C SER A 590 27.90 5.86 -17.31
N ASP A 591 28.57 5.28 -16.31
CA ASP A 591 27.90 4.74 -15.12
C ASP A 591 27.46 5.82 -14.15
N GLU A 592 28.23 6.90 -14.04
CA GLU A 592 27.93 8.01 -13.13
C GLU A 592 26.80 8.90 -13.65
N ASP A 593 26.79 9.22 -14.94
CA ASP A 593 25.68 9.93 -15.57
C ASP A 593 24.40 9.12 -15.40
N PHE A 594 24.43 7.80 -15.64
CA PHE A 594 23.27 6.94 -15.43
C PHE A 594 22.83 6.88 -13.97
N ILE A 595 23.75 6.77 -13.00
CA ILE A 595 23.45 6.84 -11.56
C ILE A 595 22.78 8.18 -11.23
N ARG A 596 23.39 9.30 -11.62
CA ARG A 596 22.83 10.64 -11.35
C ARG A 596 21.44 10.79 -11.98
N GLU A 597 21.20 10.21 -13.15
CA GLU A 597 19.90 10.25 -13.83
C GLU A 597 18.84 9.33 -13.22
N ASN A 598 19.19 8.13 -12.73
CA ASN A 598 18.23 7.06 -12.43
C ASN A 598 18.26 6.51 -10.99
N ILE A 599 19.11 7.04 -10.10
CA ILE A 599 19.07 6.67 -8.67
C ILE A 599 17.68 6.95 -8.07
N PHE A 600 17.27 6.10 -7.13
CA PHE A 600 16.10 6.30 -6.27
C PHE A 600 16.42 5.89 -4.82
N GLY A 601 15.39 5.83 -3.97
CA GLY A 601 15.42 5.27 -2.61
C GLY A 601 14.01 4.98 -2.11
N HIS A 602 13.84 4.11 -1.12
CA HIS A 602 12.56 3.87 -0.45
C HIS A 602 12.60 3.71 1.08
N HIS A 603 13.72 4.09 1.68
CA HIS A 603 14.05 3.97 3.11
C HIS A 603 14.12 5.32 3.84
N VAL A 604 13.35 6.34 3.41
CA VAL A 604 13.46 7.72 3.92
C VAL A 604 13.33 7.88 5.43
N ILE A 605 14.28 8.63 5.99
CA ILE A 605 14.52 8.84 7.42
C ILE A 605 15.02 10.27 7.73
N GLY A 606 15.05 10.63 9.02
CA GLY A 606 15.87 11.73 9.54
C GLY A 606 15.24 13.11 9.69
N THR A 607 14.04 13.32 9.15
CA THR A 607 13.34 14.62 9.15
C THR A 607 12.94 15.18 10.52
N CYS A 608 13.14 14.39 11.57
CA CYS A 608 13.00 14.76 12.99
C CYS A 608 14.20 14.21 13.79
N SER A 609 15.42 14.63 13.43
CA SER A 609 16.67 14.05 13.95
C SER A 609 16.84 14.10 15.47
N ILE A 610 17.42 13.02 16.02
CA ILE A 610 18.08 13.03 17.34
C ILE A 610 19.42 13.77 17.22
N GLY A 611 19.78 14.51 18.27
CA GLY A 611 21.13 15.01 18.49
C GLY A 611 21.36 15.45 19.94
N PRO A 612 22.59 15.88 20.30
CA PRO A 612 22.93 16.33 21.65
C PRO A 612 22.25 17.66 22.02
N LYS A 613 22.24 18.03 23.32
CA LYS A 613 21.63 19.30 23.80
C LYS A 613 22.28 20.56 23.20
N SER A 614 23.52 20.47 22.74
CA SER A 614 24.27 21.53 22.07
C SER A 614 23.80 21.80 20.63
N ASP A 615 23.23 20.80 19.95
CA ASP A 615 22.76 20.95 18.57
C ASP A 615 21.43 21.73 18.53
N LYS A 616 21.38 22.75 17.68
CA LYS A 616 20.20 23.59 17.47
C LYS A 616 19.24 23.01 16.43
N ASN A 617 19.74 22.13 15.56
CA ASN A 617 19.00 21.45 14.50
C ASN A 617 18.37 20.15 14.99
N ALA A 618 18.94 19.48 16.01
CA ALA A 618 18.31 18.38 16.72
C ALA A 618 16.85 18.73 17.07
N VAL A 619 15.93 17.93 16.51
CA VAL A 619 14.50 18.02 16.80
C VAL A 619 14.20 17.27 18.10
N LEU A 620 14.92 16.18 18.36
CA LEU A 620 14.68 15.25 19.46
C LEU A 620 15.90 15.09 20.38
N ASP A 621 15.66 14.65 21.61
CA ASP A 621 16.68 14.05 22.48
C ASP A 621 16.72 12.51 22.36
N SER A 622 17.62 11.85 23.11
CA SER A 622 17.78 10.38 23.11
C SER A 622 16.52 9.61 23.52
N LYS A 623 15.47 10.31 23.98
CA LYS A 623 14.19 9.75 24.44
C LYS A 623 13.04 10.13 23.50
N PHE A 624 13.38 10.61 22.29
CA PHE A 624 12.48 11.06 21.22
C PHE A 624 11.51 12.18 21.59
N ARG A 625 11.91 12.97 22.59
CA ARG A 625 11.09 14.05 23.13
C ARG A 625 11.36 15.31 22.32
N VAL A 626 10.30 15.94 21.79
CA VAL A 626 10.45 17.12 20.93
C VAL A 626 11.06 18.27 21.73
N ARG A 627 12.21 18.77 21.28
CA ARG A 627 13.02 19.74 22.02
C ARG A 627 12.36 21.11 22.12
N ALA A 628 12.70 21.83 23.18
CA ALA A 628 12.27 23.21 23.43
C ALA A 628 13.19 24.25 22.76
N SER A 629 12.66 25.44 22.45
CA SER A 629 13.46 26.55 21.92
C SER A 629 14.42 27.12 22.99
N GLN A 630 15.59 27.62 22.55
CA GLN A 630 16.66 28.06 23.46
C GLN A 630 16.26 29.24 24.38
N ALA A 631 15.27 30.04 24.01
CA ALA A 631 14.81 31.19 24.79
C ALA A 631 14.28 30.83 26.19
N PHE A 632 13.90 29.57 26.43
CA PHE A 632 13.36 29.09 27.71
C PHE A 632 14.32 28.19 28.51
N GLN A 633 15.52 27.90 28.00
CA GLN A 633 16.43 26.91 28.61
C GLN A 633 17.34 27.44 29.74
N ASN A 634 17.21 28.71 30.14
CA ASN A 634 18.08 29.34 31.15
C ASN A 634 17.69 29.07 32.62
N ASN A 635 16.58 28.37 32.88
CA ASN A 635 16.18 27.98 34.24
C ASN A 635 16.34 26.46 34.43
N ASP A 636 16.97 26.06 35.54
CA ASP A 636 17.28 24.66 35.88
C ASP A 636 16.07 23.91 36.49
N THR A 637 14.90 24.08 35.87
CA THR A 637 13.62 23.55 36.35
C THR A 637 13.19 22.32 35.56
N LYS A 638 12.89 21.21 36.26
CA LYS A 638 12.43 19.93 35.71
C LYS A 638 10.99 20.00 35.14
N THR A 639 10.77 20.75 34.06
CA THR A 639 9.50 20.84 33.32
C THR A 639 9.60 20.11 31.99
N ASP A 640 9.42 18.79 32.08
CA ASP A 640 9.57 17.79 31.02
C ASP A 640 8.16 17.35 30.57
N GLU A 641 7.54 18.03 29.58
CA GLU A 641 6.12 17.90 29.23
C GLU A 641 5.87 17.84 27.70
N TYR A 642 5.30 16.75 27.17
CA TYR A 642 5.69 16.28 25.82
C TYR A 642 4.66 16.17 24.70
N ILE A 643 5.15 16.53 23.49
CA ILE A 643 5.05 15.66 22.32
C ILE A 643 6.24 14.69 22.39
N ALA A 644 5.96 13.39 22.29
CA ALA A 644 6.96 12.40 21.91
C ALA A 644 6.80 12.11 20.40
N MET A 645 7.91 11.87 19.71
CA MET A 645 7.82 11.17 18.44
C MET A 645 7.61 9.68 18.72
N GLY A 646 6.81 9.02 17.89
CA GLY A 646 6.51 7.59 17.90
C GLY A 646 7.68 6.73 17.44
N SER A 647 8.85 7.15 17.87
CA SER A 647 10.14 6.52 17.70
C SER A 647 10.84 6.27 19.06
N GLY A 648 10.32 6.76 20.20
CA GLY A 648 10.77 6.21 21.50
C GLY A 648 10.24 6.86 22.81
N PRO A 649 10.99 6.73 23.93
CA PRO A 649 10.39 6.26 25.18
C PRO A 649 9.79 7.31 26.14
N VAL A 650 8.64 6.94 26.67
CA VAL A 650 7.98 7.56 27.84
C VAL A 650 8.59 7.03 29.15
N ARG A 651 9.12 7.95 29.98
CA ARG A 651 9.90 7.72 31.23
C ARG A 651 9.54 6.45 32.05
N ASN A 652 10.32 5.37 31.91
CA ASN A 652 11.05 4.66 32.99
C ASN A 652 12.01 3.58 32.39
N GLU A 653 12.89 3.03 33.22
CA GLU A 653 14.15 2.34 32.90
C GLU A 653 14.09 0.96 32.20
N ASN A 654 13.00 0.60 31.51
CA ASN A 654 12.94 -0.62 30.68
C ASN A 654 12.24 -0.33 29.34
N SER A 655 12.73 -0.87 28.22
CA SER A 655 12.35 -0.42 26.86
C SER A 655 12.77 -1.44 25.79
N TYR A 656 11.94 -1.64 24.74
CA TYR A 656 12.11 -2.67 23.70
C TYR A 656 11.86 -2.13 22.28
N MET A 657 12.69 -2.56 21.32
CA MET A 657 12.68 -2.08 19.94
C MET A 657 11.43 -2.49 19.13
N VAL A 658 11.17 -1.73 18.07
CA VAL A 658 10.28 -2.05 16.95
C VAL A 658 10.84 -1.42 15.68
N CYS A 659 11.32 -2.24 14.75
CA CYS A 659 11.96 -1.76 13.52
C CYS A 659 10.93 -1.25 12.49
N ASN A 660 11.25 -0.15 11.81
CA ASN A 660 10.44 0.38 10.71
C ASN A 660 10.72 -0.40 9.41
N ASN A 661 9.86 -0.19 8.39
CA ASN A 661 10.09 -0.44 6.96
C ASN A 661 11.16 -1.48 6.56
N THR A 662 11.00 -2.75 6.96
CA THR A 662 12.04 -3.79 6.75
C THR A 662 13.20 -3.50 7.71
N PRO A 663 13.59 -4.40 8.64
CA PRO A 663 14.74 -4.14 9.53
C PRO A 663 16.05 -3.70 8.84
N ALA A 664 16.16 -3.97 7.53
CA ALA A 664 17.22 -3.58 6.61
C ALA A 664 17.93 -2.26 6.99
N PHE A 665 19.24 -2.40 7.18
CA PHE A 665 20.34 -1.48 6.86
C PHE A 665 20.00 0.02 6.81
N ASN A 666 20.60 0.81 7.69
CA ASN A 666 20.72 2.26 7.48
C ASN A 666 22.01 2.74 8.16
N ASP A 667 22.65 3.78 7.65
CA ASP A 667 23.89 4.34 8.18
C ASP A 667 23.64 5.15 9.47
N PRO A 668 24.56 5.15 10.44
CA PRO A 668 24.61 6.17 11.48
C PRO A 668 24.61 7.62 10.95
N LEU A 669 25.16 7.85 9.76
CA LEU A 669 25.03 9.10 9.01
C LEU A 669 23.57 9.28 8.53
N THR A 670 22.94 8.26 7.92
CA THR A 670 21.51 8.21 7.53
C THR A 670 20.54 8.02 8.72
N ARG A 671 20.71 8.82 9.77
CA ARG A 671 19.77 8.91 10.91
C ARG A 671 18.32 9.17 10.46
N TRP A 672 17.23 8.78 11.15
CA TRP A 672 16.81 7.53 11.82
C TRP A 672 15.27 7.60 12.04
N ASP A 673 14.52 6.48 12.04
CA ASP A 673 13.04 6.46 12.27
C ASP A 673 12.50 5.09 12.78
N PHE A 674 13.11 4.51 13.81
CA PHE A 674 12.68 3.28 14.53
C PHE A 674 11.83 3.60 15.77
N SER A 675 11.01 2.68 16.31
CA SER A 675 10.45 2.87 17.67
C SER A 675 11.01 2.03 18.79
N VAL A 676 10.90 2.57 20.00
CA VAL A 676 11.22 1.90 21.25
C VAL A 676 10.01 2.02 22.18
N SER A 677 9.43 0.89 22.55
CA SER A 677 8.22 0.76 23.36
C SER A 677 8.50 0.03 24.67
N ARG A 678 7.94 0.52 25.77
CA ARG A 678 8.17 -0.03 27.11
C ARG A 678 7.08 -1.02 27.48
N ASP A 679 7.48 -2.12 28.12
CA ASP A 679 6.60 -2.95 28.94
C ASP A 679 7.34 -3.42 30.22
N THR A 680 6.59 -3.90 31.20
CA THR A 680 7.08 -4.43 32.50
C THR A 680 6.31 -5.71 32.83
N PRO A 681 6.87 -6.63 33.65
CA PRO A 681 6.78 -8.07 33.35
C PRO A 681 5.39 -8.71 33.39
N GLU A 682 5.30 -9.79 32.60
CA GLU A 682 4.41 -10.97 32.78
C GLU A 682 2.90 -10.74 32.87
N VAL A 683 2.22 -10.81 31.71
CA VAL A 683 1.03 -11.67 31.61
C VAL A 683 0.99 -12.34 30.22
N ASP A 684 1.69 -13.46 30.05
CA ASP A 684 1.31 -14.58 29.14
C ASP A 684 2.21 -15.84 29.40
N SER A 685 2.83 -15.96 30.59
CA SER A 685 3.49 -17.20 31.04
C SER A 685 2.45 -18.21 31.52
N GLN A 686 2.13 -19.20 30.67
CA GLN A 686 1.57 -20.45 31.15
C GLN A 686 2.72 -21.32 31.67
N TYR A 687 2.49 -22.01 32.80
CA TYR A 687 3.41 -22.97 33.46
C TYR A 687 4.63 -22.40 34.19
N GLU A 688 4.40 -21.79 35.37
CA GLU A 688 5.40 -21.72 36.45
C GLU A 688 4.80 -22.22 37.78
N PHE A 689 5.64 -22.81 38.64
CA PHE A 689 5.23 -23.37 39.94
C PHE A 689 5.81 -22.56 41.10
N THR A 690 5.02 -22.30 42.15
CA THR A 690 5.45 -21.55 43.35
C THR A 690 5.67 -22.47 44.55
N THR A 691 6.67 -22.17 45.37
CA THR A 691 6.98 -22.89 46.61
C THR A 691 6.35 -22.21 47.83
N TRP A 692 5.72 -22.99 48.71
CA TRP A 692 5.03 -22.53 49.91
C TRP A 692 5.56 -23.29 51.14
N GLN A 693 5.94 -22.57 52.21
CA GLN A 693 6.44 -23.16 53.46
C GLN A 693 5.31 -23.25 54.49
N GLN A 694 4.85 -24.45 54.80
CA GLN A 694 3.82 -24.65 55.83
C GLN A 694 4.39 -24.37 57.23
N THR A 695 3.52 -24.16 58.22
CA THR A 695 3.86 -23.90 59.63
C THR A 695 4.72 -24.98 60.29
N ASN A 696 4.85 -26.14 59.64
CA ASN A 696 5.49 -27.34 60.13
C ASN A 696 6.90 -27.53 59.52
N SER A 697 7.42 -26.51 58.83
CA SER A 697 8.71 -26.48 58.10
C SER A 697 8.81 -27.30 56.81
N GLU A 698 7.76 -28.03 56.41
CA GLU A 698 7.69 -28.66 55.09
C GLU A 698 7.45 -27.65 53.95
N LEU A 699 8.03 -27.93 52.78
CA LEU A 699 7.91 -27.14 51.55
C LEU A 699 7.03 -27.87 50.54
N SER A 700 5.96 -27.22 50.07
CA SER A 700 5.09 -27.73 49.01
C SER A 700 5.17 -26.87 47.76
N VAL A 701 5.30 -27.49 46.59
CA VAL A 701 5.36 -26.83 45.28
C VAL A 701 4.01 -26.96 44.58
N GLY A 702 3.42 -25.85 44.12
CA GLY A 702 2.11 -25.84 43.48
C GLY A 702 1.64 -24.46 43.02
N MET A 703 0.64 -24.43 42.13
CA MET A 703 0.12 -23.19 41.52
C MET A 703 -0.72 -22.32 42.46
N GLU A 704 -1.38 -22.91 43.46
CA GLU A 704 -2.18 -22.18 44.46
C GLU A 704 -1.66 -22.38 45.89
N PRO A 705 -1.79 -21.36 46.77
CA PRO A 705 -1.34 -21.44 48.16
C PRO A 705 -2.24 -22.32 49.03
N PRO A 706 -1.67 -23.21 49.86
CA PRO A 706 -2.39 -23.79 50.99
C PRO A 706 -2.88 -22.69 51.95
N LYS A 707 -4.08 -22.87 52.55
CA LYS A 707 -4.68 -21.86 53.44
C LYS A 707 -3.80 -21.58 54.66
N GLY A 708 -3.56 -20.29 54.93
CA GLY A 708 -2.82 -19.82 56.11
C GLY A 708 -1.30 -19.69 55.95
N VAL A 709 -0.77 -19.88 54.73
CA VAL A 709 0.67 -19.97 54.47
C VAL A 709 1.27 -18.66 53.91
N LYS A 710 2.52 -18.36 54.28
CA LYS A 710 3.25 -17.15 53.85
C LYS A 710 4.07 -17.42 52.57
N ARG A 711 3.96 -16.57 51.56
CA ARG A 711 4.80 -16.61 50.35
C ARG A 711 6.25 -16.27 50.69
N LEU A 712 7.22 -17.10 50.28
CA LEU A 712 8.64 -16.85 50.52
C LEU A 712 9.38 -16.19 49.35
N GLY A 713 8.93 -16.39 48.10
CA GLY A 713 9.55 -15.80 46.90
C GLY A 713 9.73 -16.82 45.78
N ILE A 714 10.37 -16.40 44.70
CA ILE A 714 10.85 -17.26 43.61
C ILE A 714 12.29 -17.64 43.94
N TYR A 715 12.63 -18.93 43.82
CA TYR A 715 13.96 -19.44 44.17
C TYR A 715 14.68 -19.98 42.93
N TYR A 716 15.67 -19.22 42.44
CA TYR A 716 16.66 -19.74 41.50
C TYR A 716 17.76 -20.46 42.31
N PRO A 717 17.99 -21.77 42.12
CA PRO A 717 19.07 -22.48 42.80
C PRO A 717 20.45 -21.97 42.34
N HIS A 718 21.40 -21.92 43.28
CA HIS A 718 22.72 -21.31 43.07
C HIS A 718 23.53 -21.95 41.94
N ILE A 719 23.90 -21.15 40.92
CA ILE A 719 24.77 -21.55 39.79
C ILE A 719 26.21 -21.87 40.22
N ALA A 720 26.66 -21.46 41.41
CA ALA A 720 28.01 -21.78 41.90
C ALA A 720 28.24 -23.28 42.17
N ALA A 721 27.20 -24.03 42.56
CA ALA A 721 27.36 -25.44 42.96
C ALA A 721 27.66 -26.40 41.78
N PRO A 722 27.10 -26.21 40.56
CA PRO A 722 27.49 -27.02 39.40
C PRO A 722 28.79 -26.60 38.71
N THR A 723 29.23 -25.34 38.83
CA THR A 723 30.37 -24.82 38.04
C THR A 723 31.70 -24.78 38.78
N GLY A 724 31.68 -24.60 40.11
CA GLY A 724 32.89 -24.37 40.90
C GLY A 724 33.56 -23.00 40.66
N ASP A 725 32.87 -22.06 40.01
CA ASP A 725 33.38 -20.71 39.72
C ASP A 725 32.96 -19.70 40.80
N ASP A 726 33.87 -19.43 41.74
CA ASP A 726 33.72 -18.43 42.81
C ASP A 726 33.70 -16.97 42.30
N GLY A 727 33.95 -16.73 41.01
CA GLY A 727 33.91 -15.40 40.39
C GLY A 727 32.55 -14.70 40.55
N TRP A 728 31.46 -15.48 40.53
CA TRP A 728 30.08 -15.01 40.70
C TRP A 728 29.62 -14.91 42.16
N SER A 729 30.52 -15.07 43.13
CA SER A 729 30.18 -14.82 44.53
C SER A 729 29.86 -13.33 44.77
N VAL A 730 28.90 -13.06 45.65
CA VAL A 730 28.46 -11.69 46.02
C VAL A 730 29.63 -10.84 46.53
N GLU A 731 30.65 -11.47 47.12
CA GLU A 731 31.85 -10.79 47.61
C GLU A 731 32.86 -10.46 46.50
N ASN A 732 32.99 -11.29 45.46
CA ASN A 732 33.84 -10.98 44.30
C ASN A 732 33.18 -9.97 43.35
N MET A 733 31.85 -9.99 43.20
CA MET A 733 31.12 -8.93 42.50
C MET A 733 31.28 -7.57 43.22
N ARG A 734 31.22 -7.54 44.55
CA ARG A 734 31.51 -6.32 45.33
C ARG A 734 32.93 -5.77 45.14
N LYS A 735 33.93 -6.62 44.89
CA LYS A 735 35.31 -6.18 44.58
C LYS A 735 35.43 -5.55 43.19
N HIS A 736 34.59 -5.93 42.23
CA HIS A 736 34.60 -5.35 40.88
C HIS A 736 33.88 -3.99 40.81
N PHE A 737 32.74 -3.84 41.50
CA PHE A 737 31.95 -2.59 41.47
C PHE A 737 32.62 -1.37 42.15
N VAL A 738 33.70 -1.55 42.91
CA VAL A 738 34.44 -0.44 43.55
C VAL A 738 35.50 0.18 42.62
N ARG A 739 35.74 -0.39 41.42
CA ARG A 739 36.84 0.02 40.53
C ARG A 739 36.46 1.03 39.43
N LEU A 740 35.37 1.77 39.61
CA LEU A 740 34.83 2.75 38.64
C LEU A 740 34.81 4.22 39.12
N GLU A 741 35.74 4.62 39.99
CA GLU A 741 36.11 6.03 40.18
C GLU A 741 37.63 6.23 40.22
N ARG A 742 38.20 6.79 39.14
CA ARG A 742 39.33 7.78 39.10
C ARG A 742 39.99 7.83 37.71
N CYS A 743 40.10 9.03 37.15
CA CYS A 743 41.01 9.33 36.04
C CYS A 743 42.39 9.71 36.57
N ASN A 744 43.49 9.29 35.89
CA ASN A 744 44.61 10.16 35.47
C ASN A 744 45.85 9.42 34.91
N TYR A 745 46.34 9.90 33.76
CA TYR A 745 47.74 10.12 33.36
C TYR A 745 48.83 8.99 33.39
N ILE A 746 49.08 8.43 32.19
CA ILE A 746 50.36 8.13 31.48
C ILE A 746 51.58 7.38 32.13
N ARG A 747 52.06 6.34 31.39
CA ARG A 747 53.39 6.22 30.70
C ARG A 747 54.38 5.07 31.04
N ASN A 748 55.09 4.66 29.96
CA ASN A 748 56.33 3.86 29.80
C ASN A 748 56.16 2.34 29.55
N GLY A 749 56.80 1.73 28.55
CA GLY A 749 57.72 2.22 27.48
C GLY A 749 57.90 1.14 26.37
N SER A 750 58.14 1.47 25.09
CA SER A 750 59.45 1.78 24.46
C SER A 750 60.47 0.62 24.54
N ASP A 751 61.21 0.18 23.52
CA ASP A 751 61.43 0.58 22.09
C ASP A 751 62.30 -0.54 21.42
N PRO A 752 62.82 -0.48 20.15
CA PRO A 752 62.62 0.45 19.04
C PRO A 752 62.43 -0.19 17.62
N SER A 753 62.02 0.62 16.63
CA SER A 753 62.74 0.87 15.34
C SER A 753 61.81 1.21 14.17
N HIS A 754 62.16 2.30 13.45
CA HIS A 754 61.37 2.97 12.40
C HIS A 754 60.08 3.67 12.90
N GLY A 755 59.84 4.95 12.58
CA GLY A 755 60.70 5.83 11.79
C GLY A 755 60.28 7.28 11.60
N PHE A 756 59.10 7.72 12.05
CA PHE A 756 58.76 9.15 12.13
C PHE A 756 57.67 9.39 13.19
N THR A 757 57.79 10.46 13.99
CA THR A 757 56.90 10.75 15.13
C THR A 757 56.18 12.09 14.94
N GLY A 758 54.85 12.09 15.02
CA GLY A 758 54.05 13.31 14.82
C GLY A 758 52.57 13.14 15.16
N TYR A 759 52.25 12.73 16.39
CA TYR A 759 50.87 12.78 16.90
C TYR A 759 50.56 14.15 17.50
N LEU A 760 49.50 14.78 17.00
CA LEU A 760 48.98 16.05 17.49
C LEU A 760 48.02 15.78 18.66
N ASP A 761 48.49 15.94 19.90
CA ASP A 761 47.65 15.79 21.09
C ASP A 761 46.74 17.01 21.27
N THR A 762 45.45 16.84 20.97
CA THR A 762 44.43 17.89 21.09
C THR A 762 43.82 17.99 22.50
N SER A 763 44.20 17.12 23.44
CA SER A 763 43.55 17.01 24.76
C SER A 763 43.75 18.22 25.70
N GLN A 764 44.63 19.18 25.33
CA GLN A 764 44.84 20.43 26.07
C GLN A 764 44.49 21.71 25.29
N ALA A 765 43.92 21.60 24.08
CA ALA A 765 43.54 22.77 23.27
C ALA A 765 42.18 23.36 23.71
N ARG A 766 42.15 24.62 24.16
CA ARG A 766 40.90 25.31 24.56
C ARG A 766 39.94 25.51 23.39
N TYR A 767 38.63 25.38 23.65
CA TYR A 767 37.53 25.31 22.68
C TYR A 767 37.36 26.49 21.68
N ASP A 768 38.14 27.57 21.78
CA ASP A 768 37.91 28.82 21.04
C ASP A 768 38.36 28.78 19.56
N TRP A 769 39.25 27.85 19.18
CA TRP A 769 39.72 27.71 17.79
C TRP A 769 38.64 27.15 16.87
N ALA A 770 37.97 26.06 17.29
CA ALA A 770 36.87 25.43 16.53
C ALA A 770 35.61 26.32 16.41
N LEU A 771 35.52 27.38 17.21
CA LEU A 771 34.42 28.35 17.19
C LEU A 771 34.75 29.65 16.43
N ASN A 772 35.91 29.70 15.76
CA ASN A 772 36.37 30.84 14.95
C ASN A 772 36.46 32.16 15.76
N ARG A 773 37.00 32.08 16.99
CA ARG A 773 37.13 33.21 17.93
C ARG A 773 38.56 33.57 18.35
N CYS A 774 39.56 32.80 17.91
CA CYS A 774 40.97 33.17 18.06
C CYS A 774 41.43 34.09 16.92
N ASP A 775 42.34 35.02 17.22
CA ASP A 775 43.05 35.78 16.19
C ASP A 775 44.16 34.93 15.53
N LEU A 776 44.59 35.35 14.34
CA LEU A 776 45.58 34.62 13.53
C LEU A 776 46.96 34.50 14.21
N THR A 777 47.35 35.45 15.06
CA THR A 777 48.62 35.41 15.80
C THR A 777 48.59 34.33 16.87
N THR A 778 47.49 34.27 17.64
CA THR A 778 47.26 33.24 18.66
C THR A 778 47.15 31.85 18.01
N LEU A 779 46.46 31.74 16.86
CA LEU A 779 46.36 30.48 16.11
C LEU A 779 47.72 30.01 15.58
N ALA A 780 48.54 30.92 15.04
CA ALA A 780 49.90 30.62 14.59
C ALA A 780 50.83 30.18 15.73
N GLY A 781 50.63 30.71 16.94
CA GLY A 781 51.30 30.24 18.15
C GLY A 781 51.05 28.76 18.40
N TYR A 782 49.77 28.34 18.50
CA TYR A 782 49.42 26.94 18.75
C TYR A 782 49.99 25.96 17.70
N PHE A 783 50.01 26.34 16.42
CA PHE A 783 50.67 25.54 15.37
C PHE A 783 52.20 25.50 15.52
N SER A 784 52.84 26.62 15.89
CA SER A 784 54.30 26.67 16.10
C SER A 784 54.75 25.82 17.29
N ASP A 785 53.96 25.78 18.37
CA ASP A 785 54.27 25.02 19.58
C ASP A 785 54.03 23.51 19.37
N SER A 786 52.98 23.15 18.62
CA SER A 786 52.61 21.74 18.33
C SER A 786 53.59 21.01 17.40
N LEU A 787 54.46 21.74 16.68
CA LEU A 787 55.37 21.19 15.67
C LEU A 787 56.82 21.03 16.14
N GLY A 788 57.14 21.30 17.41
CA GLY A 788 58.46 21.04 17.99
C GLY A 788 59.57 21.90 17.37
N GLY A 789 59.43 23.22 17.46
CA GLY A 789 60.17 24.17 16.61
C GLY A 789 61.70 24.19 16.74
N ALA A 790 62.35 23.94 15.60
CA ALA A 790 63.56 24.66 15.15
C ALA A 790 63.48 24.76 13.60
N ASP A 791 63.90 25.89 13.03
CA ASP A 791 64.04 26.18 11.60
C ASP A 791 62.81 25.86 10.68
N THR A 792 62.06 26.83 10.14
CA THR A 792 62.25 28.30 10.07
C THR A 792 60.90 29.02 10.08
N ARG A 793 60.87 30.26 10.61
CA ARG A 793 59.64 31.07 10.73
C ARG A 793 59.14 31.73 9.43
N GLU A 794 59.85 31.55 8.30
CA GLU A 794 59.63 32.35 7.09
C GLU A 794 58.92 31.60 5.95
N SER A 795 58.94 30.26 5.94
CA SER A 795 58.50 29.45 4.80
C SER A 795 56.99 29.59 4.50
N LEU A 796 56.13 29.57 5.52
CA LEU A 796 54.67 29.55 5.33
C LEU A 796 54.13 30.89 4.78
N HIS A 797 54.73 32.02 5.17
CA HIS A 797 54.31 33.34 4.67
C HIS A 797 54.82 33.62 3.25
N GLN A 798 55.90 32.96 2.81
CA GLN A 798 56.36 32.99 1.42
C GLN A 798 55.54 32.05 0.52
N LEU A 799 55.15 30.87 1.01
CA LEU A 799 54.32 29.89 0.29
C LEU A 799 52.93 30.42 -0.10
N LEU A 800 52.36 31.33 0.70
CA LEU A 800 51.07 31.96 0.44
C LEU A 800 51.16 33.27 -0.37
N GLY A 801 52.36 33.65 -0.84
CA GLY A 801 52.68 35.03 -1.25
C GLY A 801 53.19 35.26 -2.67
N ARG A 802 53.18 34.26 -3.58
CA ARG A 802 53.64 34.44 -4.97
C ARG A 802 52.62 34.01 -6.02
N ASP A 803 52.22 34.99 -6.83
CA ASP A 803 51.56 34.80 -8.12
C ASP A 803 52.62 34.58 -9.21
N ILE A 804 52.31 33.78 -10.23
CA ILE A 804 53.29 33.21 -11.17
C ILE A 804 53.03 33.66 -12.62
N ASN A 805 51.79 34.03 -12.98
CA ASN A 805 51.43 34.40 -14.37
C ASN A 805 51.35 35.92 -14.57
N ALA A 806 52.31 36.66 -14.01
CA ALA A 806 52.32 38.12 -14.00
C ALA A 806 52.65 38.79 -15.36
N ASN A 807 52.94 38.03 -16.44
CA ASN A 807 53.21 38.55 -17.78
C ASN A 807 52.89 37.52 -18.89
N ASP A 808 51.77 37.70 -19.62
CA ASP A 808 51.67 37.38 -21.06
C ASP A 808 50.54 38.25 -21.72
N PRO A 809 50.69 38.80 -22.95
CA PRO A 809 49.75 39.79 -23.49
C PRO A 809 48.54 39.25 -24.28
N TYR A 810 48.52 38.00 -24.75
CA TYR A 810 47.64 37.58 -25.87
C TYR A 810 46.35 36.87 -25.42
N ARG A 811 45.53 37.53 -24.59
CA ARG A 811 44.36 36.90 -23.95
C ARG A 811 43.10 36.76 -24.83
N ASP A 812 42.91 37.65 -25.80
CA ASP A 812 41.62 37.80 -26.50
C ASP A 812 41.67 37.32 -27.96
N GLU A 813 41.80 36.01 -28.23
CA GLU A 813 41.50 35.46 -29.57
C GLU A 813 41.03 33.98 -29.58
N PHE A 814 39.92 33.74 -30.30
CA PHE A 814 39.32 32.47 -30.74
C PHE A 814 38.65 31.48 -29.75
N VAL A 815 37.64 30.78 -30.30
CA VAL A 815 36.79 29.74 -29.70
C VAL A 815 36.60 28.63 -30.72
N GLY A 816 36.80 27.35 -30.35
CA GLY A 816 36.37 26.25 -31.23
C GLY A 816 36.78 24.81 -30.87
N VAL A 817 35.77 23.94 -30.71
CA VAL A 817 35.64 22.63 -31.39
C VAL A 817 36.70 21.52 -31.15
N ILE A 818 36.30 20.48 -30.38
CA ILE A 818 36.59 19.03 -30.53
C ILE A 818 38.05 18.51 -30.34
N THR A 819 38.24 17.78 -29.21
CA THR A 819 38.96 16.48 -28.92
C THR A 819 39.98 15.84 -29.91
N PRO A 820 40.77 14.77 -29.54
CA PRO A 820 41.10 14.15 -28.23
C PRO A 820 42.61 13.77 -28.00
N HIS A 821 43.01 13.56 -26.72
CA HIS A 821 44.15 12.70 -26.27
C HIS A 821 45.59 13.03 -26.79
N PRO A 822 46.68 12.36 -26.31
CA PRO A 822 46.84 11.48 -25.14
C PRO A 822 47.81 12.06 -24.07
N HIS A 823 48.16 11.25 -23.07
CA HIS A 823 49.03 11.62 -21.94
C HIS A 823 50.46 12.06 -22.34
N SER A 824 51.06 12.95 -21.54
CA SER A 824 52.44 12.71 -21.09
C SER A 824 52.66 13.13 -19.63
N ARG A 825 53.69 12.52 -19.03
CA ARG A 825 54.01 12.48 -17.60
C ARG A 825 54.50 13.83 -17.06
N SER A 826 53.76 14.47 -16.13
CA SER A 826 54.28 14.93 -14.82
C SER A 826 53.34 15.86 -14.02
N GLY A 827 53.05 15.51 -12.76
CA GLY A 827 53.11 16.45 -11.62
C GLY A 827 52.01 17.51 -11.37
N MET A 828 51.20 17.23 -10.32
CA MET A 828 50.56 18.21 -9.41
C MET A 828 49.29 18.98 -9.85
N ARG A 829 48.61 19.54 -8.83
CA ARG A 829 47.26 20.13 -8.84
C ARG A 829 47.31 21.64 -8.54
N SER A 830 46.27 22.39 -8.92
CA SER A 830 45.96 23.73 -8.38
C SER A 830 44.61 23.71 -7.63
N SER A 831 44.34 24.71 -6.78
CA SER A 831 43.37 24.58 -5.66
C SER A 831 42.10 25.47 -5.75
N PRO A 832 41.05 25.19 -4.95
CA PRO A 832 39.70 25.78 -5.15
C PRO A 832 39.56 27.30 -4.91
N LEU A 833 40.56 27.99 -4.35
CA LEU A 833 40.39 29.33 -3.79
C LEU A 833 39.98 30.40 -4.84
N ASN A 834 40.42 30.23 -6.09
CA ASN A 834 40.14 31.18 -7.18
C ASN A 834 38.69 31.12 -7.67
N TYR A 835 38.02 29.96 -7.55
CA TYR A 835 36.63 29.80 -7.99
C TYR A 835 35.67 30.66 -7.13
N ILE A 836 35.93 30.69 -5.81
CA ILE A 836 35.07 31.33 -4.81
C ILE A 836 35.04 32.87 -4.96
N ARG A 837 36.15 33.50 -5.40
CA ARG A 837 36.16 34.95 -5.68
C ARG A 837 35.31 35.31 -6.91
N ALA A 838 35.38 34.52 -7.98
CA ALA A 838 34.67 34.81 -9.22
C ALA A 838 33.13 34.81 -9.07
N THR A 839 32.60 34.08 -8.08
CA THR A 839 31.15 33.98 -7.84
C THR A 839 30.53 35.21 -7.18
N LEU A 840 31.32 36.10 -6.54
CA LEU A 840 30.80 37.06 -5.56
C LEU A 840 30.66 38.52 -6.01
N GLU A 841 31.22 38.94 -7.15
CA GLU A 841 31.35 40.39 -7.47
C GLU A 841 30.38 40.97 -8.51
N THR A 842 29.69 40.16 -9.34
CA THR A 842 29.00 40.71 -10.53
C THR A 842 27.47 40.72 -10.43
N ALA A 843 26.91 41.78 -9.83
CA ALA A 843 25.49 42.10 -9.92
C ALA A 843 25.20 43.27 -10.89
N ARG A 844 24.05 43.19 -11.61
CA ARG A 844 23.47 44.19 -12.54
C ARG A 844 24.10 44.27 -13.95
N ARG A 845 23.36 43.79 -14.97
CA ARG A 845 22.57 44.62 -15.92
C ARG A 845 21.79 43.75 -16.93
N TYR A 846 20.57 44.16 -17.26
CA TYR A 846 19.70 43.54 -18.28
C TYR A 846 19.75 44.31 -19.60
N ARG A 847 19.45 43.63 -20.73
CA ARG A 847 18.46 44.12 -21.72
C ARG A 847 17.97 43.03 -22.68
N LEU A 848 16.77 43.22 -23.22
CA LEU A 848 16.05 42.38 -24.19
C LEU A 848 15.88 43.13 -25.52
N THR A 849 16.00 42.43 -26.66
CA THR A 849 15.41 42.77 -27.98
C THR A 849 15.46 41.53 -28.91
N ALA A 850 14.73 41.52 -30.04
CA ALA A 850 14.50 40.30 -30.85
C ALA A 850 14.32 40.53 -32.38
N GLN A 851 14.46 39.43 -33.16
CA GLN A 851 14.14 39.25 -34.61
C GLN A 851 15.10 39.95 -35.63
N PRO A 852 15.13 39.61 -36.96
CA PRO A 852 14.22 38.75 -37.77
C PRO A 852 14.81 37.76 -38.84
N ARG A 853 13.97 36.79 -39.23
CA ARG A 853 13.76 36.01 -40.51
C ARG A 853 14.78 35.93 -41.69
N THR A 854 15.09 34.68 -42.10
CA THR A 854 15.12 34.06 -43.48
C THR A 854 15.39 32.53 -43.36
N LEU A 855 15.08 31.52 -44.22
CA LEU A 855 14.42 31.30 -45.54
C LEU A 855 15.21 31.55 -46.86
N VAL A 856 15.23 30.69 -47.91
CA VAL A 856 14.77 29.27 -48.12
C VAL A 856 15.33 28.67 -49.45
N ASN A 857 15.46 27.33 -49.61
CA ASN A 857 15.23 26.48 -50.83
C ASN A 857 16.01 25.12 -50.82
N LYS A 858 15.85 24.17 -51.78
CA LYS A 858 14.68 23.31 -52.16
C LYS A 858 14.98 22.45 -53.42
N VAL A 859 14.85 21.11 -53.33
CA VAL A 859 14.67 20.15 -54.46
C VAL A 859 13.75 19.01 -53.92
N LEU A 860 12.62 18.54 -54.47
CA LEU A 860 12.03 18.29 -55.81
C LEU A 860 12.13 16.84 -56.31
N PHE A 861 10.99 16.13 -56.23
CA PHE A 861 10.49 15.20 -57.24
C PHE A 861 8.95 15.33 -57.32
N SER A 862 8.35 14.86 -58.42
CA SER A 862 6.96 15.03 -58.88
C SER A 862 6.23 13.66 -58.97
N SER A 863 4.92 13.48 -59.21
CA SER A 863 3.67 14.30 -59.29
C SER A 863 2.50 13.29 -59.37
N ILE A 864 1.29 13.56 -58.86
CA ILE A 864 0.05 14.04 -59.53
C ILE A 864 -1.00 14.04 -58.39
N GLY A 865 -1.75 15.12 -58.08
CA GLY A 865 -3.00 15.56 -58.74
C GLY A 865 -4.24 14.88 -58.11
N THR A 866 -5.36 15.54 -57.76
CA THR A 866 -5.83 16.93 -57.94
C THR A 866 -6.80 17.37 -56.82
N ASN A 867 -7.05 18.68 -56.67
CA ASN A 867 -7.99 19.27 -55.70
C ASN A 867 -9.47 19.06 -56.07
N VAL A 868 -10.41 19.25 -55.12
CA VAL A 868 -11.45 20.32 -55.16
C VAL A 868 -12.38 20.30 -53.92
N LEU A 869 -12.68 21.50 -53.41
CA LEU A 869 -13.88 21.96 -52.67
C LEU A 869 -14.12 23.42 -53.14
N PRO A 870 -15.27 24.12 -52.91
CA PRO A 870 -16.36 23.87 -51.93
C PRO A 870 -17.82 24.15 -52.48
N VAL A 871 -18.80 24.35 -51.56
CA VAL A 871 -20.04 25.20 -51.68
C VAL A 871 -21.45 24.55 -51.94
N ILE A 872 -22.21 24.39 -50.84
CA ILE A 872 -23.64 24.79 -50.56
C ILE A 872 -24.88 24.19 -51.31
N ASN A 873 -25.71 23.49 -50.51
CA ASN A 873 -27.20 23.34 -50.41
C ASN A 873 -28.18 22.80 -51.51
N ASN A 874 -29.15 22.02 -50.96
CA ASN A 874 -30.60 21.90 -51.23
C ASN A 874 -31.19 20.93 -52.30
N ASN A 875 -31.88 19.89 -51.77
CA ASN A 875 -33.26 19.42 -52.08
C ASN A 875 -33.65 19.12 -53.56
N ASN A 876 -34.09 17.93 -53.99
CA ASN A 876 -35.22 17.14 -53.45
C ASN A 876 -35.41 15.77 -54.17
N ASN A 877 -35.76 14.74 -53.38
CA ASN A 877 -36.69 13.62 -53.63
C ASN A 877 -36.54 12.52 -54.72
N ASN A 878 -36.68 11.28 -54.20
CA ASN A 878 -37.31 10.06 -54.75
C ASN A 878 -36.60 9.34 -55.92
N ASN A 879 -36.03 8.16 -55.70
CA ASN A 879 -36.82 6.96 -55.35
C ASN A 879 -36.17 6.01 -54.32
N MET A 880 -36.90 4.97 -53.89
CA MET A 880 -36.63 4.15 -52.69
C MET A 880 -35.48 3.13 -52.81
N GLY A 881 -34.85 2.79 -51.66
CA GLY A 881 -34.12 1.53 -51.47
C GLY A 881 -33.01 1.55 -50.40
N ARG A 882 -33.31 1.10 -49.16
CA ARG A 882 -32.41 0.88 -47.99
C ARG A 882 -31.46 2.03 -47.61
N THR A 883 -31.68 2.66 -46.45
CA THR A 883 -30.83 3.76 -45.94
C THR A 883 -30.55 3.72 -44.44
N GLN A 884 -29.89 2.66 -43.97
CA GLN A 884 -28.78 2.77 -43.00
C GLN A 884 -27.67 1.79 -43.43
N PRO A 885 -26.38 2.16 -43.30
CA PRO A 885 -25.29 1.19 -43.39
C PRO A 885 -25.16 0.45 -42.05
N SER A 886 -25.00 -0.87 -42.06
CA SER A 886 -24.69 -1.63 -40.85
C SER A 886 -23.33 -1.17 -40.29
N ILE A 887 -23.32 -0.79 -39.01
CA ILE A 887 -22.13 -0.38 -38.27
C ILE A 887 -21.75 -1.56 -37.38
N GLY A 888 -21.00 -2.52 -37.93
CA GLY A 888 -20.60 -3.74 -37.22
C GLY A 888 -20.06 -3.42 -35.83
N GLN A 889 -20.60 -4.09 -34.80
CA GLN A 889 -20.40 -3.67 -33.42
C GLN A 889 -18.91 -3.72 -33.01
N PRO A 890 -18.45 -2.85 -32.10
CA PRO A 890 -17.11 -2.98 -31.52
C PRO A 890 -16.94 -4.36 -30.86
N PRO A 891 -15.74 -4.97 -30.86
CA PRO A 891 -15.53 -6.28 -30.23
C PRO A 891 -15.95 -6.28 -28.74
N ALA A 892 -16.44 -7.41 -28.23
CA ALA A 892 -17.07 -7.51 -26.91
C ALA A 892 -16.21 -6.95 -25.75
N SER A 893 -14.88 -7.01 -25.87
CA SER A 893 -13.92 -6.39 -24.95
C SER A 893 -14.04 -4.86 -24.90
N PHE A 894 -14.20 -4.18 -26.05
CA PHE A 894 -14.48 -2.76 -26.15
C PHE A 894 -15.89 -2.42 -25.66
N ARG A 895 -16.92 -3.24 -26.01
CA ARG A 895 -18.29 -3.08 -25.47
C ARG A 895 -18.28 -3.10 -23.93
N ARG A 896 -17.55 -4.05 -23.33
CA ARG A 896 -17.34 -4.16 -21.87
C ARG A 896 -16.55 -2.99 -21.28
N ALA A 897 -15.46 -2.55 -21.91
CA ALA A 897 -14.67 -1.42 -21.44
C ALA A 897 -15.47 -0.09 -21.44
N ALA A 898 -16.31 0.12 -22.47
CA ALA A 898 -17.23 1.25 -22.55
C ALA A 898 -18.27 1.21 -21.40
N ARG A 899 -18.89 0.05 -21.14
CA ARG A 899 -19.79 -0.13 -20.00
C ARG A 899 -19.10 0.16 -18.66
N ALA A 900 -17.87 -0.33 -18.43
CA ALA A 900 -17.10 -0.06 -17.22
C ALA A 900 -16.77 1.43 -17.02
N LYS A 901 -16.47 2.17 -18.11
CA LYS A 901 -16.28 3.62 -18.11
C LYS A 901 -17.57 4.37 -17.74
N LYS A 902 -18.70 3.96 -18.34
CA LYS A 902 -20.04 4.54 -18.12
C LYS A 902 -20.55 4.28 -16.69
N ALA A 903 -20.27 3.10 -16.13
CA ALA A 903 -20.53 2.74 -14.73
C ALA A 903 -19.81 3.69 -13.76
N LYS A 904 -18.49 3.89 -13.95
CA LYS A 904 -17.67 4.80 -13.13
C LYS A 904 -18.14 6.26 -13.24
N ALA A 905 -18.52 6.73 -14.44
CA ALA A 905 -19.12 8.06 -14.62
C ALA A 905 -20.48 8.19 -13.91
N THR A 906 -21.29 7.12 -13.90
CA THR A 906 -22.61 7.12 -13.26
C THR A 906 -22.51 7.31 -11.74
N ILE A 907 -21.59 6.60 -11.07
CA ILE A 907 -21.32 6.82 -9.62
C ILE A 907 -20.70 8.19 -9.37
N ASN A 908 -19.69 8.60 -10.15
CA ASN A 908 -18.87 9.75 -9.79
C ASN A 908 -19.45 11.11 -10.24
N GLN A 909 -20.43 11.14 -11.15
CA GLN A 909 -20.94 12.37 -11.76
C GLN A 909 -22.47 12.44 -11.80
N VAL A 910 -23.15 11.35 -12.20
CA VAL A 910 -24.61 11.35 -12.38
C VAL A 910 -25.36 11.23 -11.05
N LEU A 911 -25.09 10.21 -10.24
CA LEU A 911 -25.74 10.06 -8.93
C LEU A 911 -25.48 11.27 -7.99
N PRO A 912 -24.26 11.86 -7.91
CA PRO A 912 -23.98 13.02 -7.08
C PRO A 912 -24.60 14.33 -7.57
N SER A 913 -25.05 14.42 -8.83
CA SER A 913 -25.79 15.59 -9.34
C SER A 913 -27.32 15.41 -9.24
N LEU A 914 -27.81 14.18 -9.36
CA LEU A 914 -29.23 13.83 -9.19
C LEU A 914 -29.69 13.83 -7.72
N LEU A 915 -28.96 13.17 -6.81
CA LEU A 915 -29.42 12.98 -5.42
C LEU A 915 -29.57 14.29 -4.60
N PRO A 916 -28.78 15.36 -4.82
CA PRO A 916 -29.05 16.68 -4.22
C PRO A 916 -30.38 17.29 -4.66
N THR A 917 -30.79 17.05 -5.90
CA THR A 917 -31.94 17.70 -6.54
C THR A 917 -33.25 16.90 -6.49
N HIS A 918 -33.23 15.65 -6.00
CA HIS A 918 -34.39 14.75 -5.94
C HIS A 918 -34.60 14.19 -4.51
N PRO A 919 -35.27 14.93 -3.60
CA PRO A 919 -35.42 14.53 -2.20
C PRO A 919 -36.24 13.25 -1.97
N ARG A 920 -37.10 12.86 -2.92
CA ARG A 920 -37.82 11.56 -2.86
C ARG A 920 -36.85 10.40 -2.95
N ALA A 921 -36.00 10.39 -3.99
CA ALA A 921 -34.96 9.38 -4.18
C ALA A 921 -34.06 9.27 -2.95
N ARG A 922 -33.56 10.39 -2.43
CA ARG A 922 -32.66 10.39 -1.27
C ARG A 922 -33.29 9.76 -0.02
N ARG A 923 -34.56 10.07 0.28
CA ARG A 923 -35.28 9.41 1.38
C ARG A 923 -35.49 7.92 1.14
N GLY A 924 -35.67 7.51 -0.11
CA GLY A 924 -35.71 6.09 -0.49
C GLY A 924 -34.41 5.37 -0.16
N LEU A 925 -33.27 5.96 -0.52
CA LEU A 925 -31.93 5.47 -0.20
C LEU A 925 -31.66 5.46 1.33
N GLU A 926 -32.06 6.52 2.04
CA GLU A 926 -31.91 6.65 3.49
C GLU A 926 -32.79 5.64 4.26
N ALA A 927 -33.95 5.27 3.70
CA ALA A 927 -34.88 4.28 4.25
C ALA A 927 -34.58 2.83 3.82
N ALA A 928 -33.47 2.58 3.12
CA ALA A 928 -33.08 1.23 2.72
C ALA A 928 -32.70 0.38 3.93
N GLU A 929 -33.30 -0.81 4.05
CA GLU A 929 -33.22 -1.69 5.22
C GLU A 929 -32.92 -3.14 4.84
N LEU A 930 -32.03 -3.80 5.58
CA LEU A 930 -31.78 -5.24 5.48
C LEU A 930 -32.81 -6.00 6.31
N ILE A 931 -33.61 -6.84 5.66
CA ILE A 931 -34.63 -7.68 6.28
C ILE A 931 -34.15 -9.12 6.27
N VAL A 932 -34.11 -9.78 7.43
CA VAL A 932 -33.58 -11.14 7.60
C VAL A 932 -34.68 -12.06 8.12
N ASN A 933 -34.96 -13.13 7.39
CA ASN A 933 -35.92 -14.18 7.66
C ASN A 933 -37.28 -13.69 8.22
N PRO A 934 -38.02 -12.83 7.47
CA PRO A 934 -39.30 -12.29 7.91
C PRO A 934 -40.31 -13.43 8.12
N PRO A 935 -41.14 -13.37 9.18
CA PRO A 935 -42.10 -14.43 9.51
C PRO A 935 -43.29 -14.46 8.54
N PRO A 936 -43.97 -15.61 8.37
CA PRO A 936 -45.25 -15.67 7.65
C PRO A 936 -46.31 -14.75 8.27
N ARG A 937 -47.11 -14.08 7.44
CA ARG A 937 -48.33 -13.38 7.90
C ARG A 937 -49.56 -14.25 7.76
N THR A 938 -50.32 -14.40 8.84
CA THR A 938 -51.73 -14.85 8.80
C THR A 938 -52.63 -13.65 8.47
N SER A 939 -53.64 -13.84 7.62
CA SER A 939 -54.55 -12.77 7.19
C SER A 939 -55.96 -13.30 7.04
N ASP A 940 -56.92 -12.70 7.77
CA ASP A 940 -58.33 -13.10 7.77
C ASP A 940 -59.13 -12.50 6.58
N ARG A 941 -58.45 -11.90 5.60
CA ARG A 941 -59.07 -11.38 4.38
C ARG A 941 -59.21 -12.50 3.35
N GLU A 942 -60.32 -12.49 2.62
CA GLU A 942 -60.49 -13.43 1.50
C GLU A 942 -59.35 -13.31 0.48
N PRO A 943 -58.84 -14.44 -0.05
CA PRO A 943 -57.70 -14.42 -0.95
C PRO A 943 -58.12 -13.94 -2.34
N HIS A 944 -57.60 -12.80 -2.76
CA HIS A 944 -57.59 -12.42 -4.17
C HIS A 944 -56.74 -13.41 -4.97
N ALA A 945 -57.16 -13.69 -6.21
CA ALA A 945 -56.36 -14.44 -7.16
C ALA A 945 -55.17 -13.58 -7.60
N LEU A 946 -53.95 -14.06 -7.32
CA LEU A 946 -52.71 -13.44 -7.78
C LEU A 946 -52.57 -13.66 -9.29
N ARG A 947 -52.55 -12.59 -10.09
CA ARG A 947 -52.31 -12.70 -11.53
C ARG A 947 -50.83 -12.92 -11.81
N LEU A 948 -50.51 -13.87 -12.68
CA LEU A 948 -49.14 -14.19 -13.07
C LEU A 948 -48.99 -13.98 -14.58
N ARG A 949 -48.10 -13.08 -14.99
CA ARG A 949 -47.74 -12.84 -16.39
C ARG A 949 -46.28 -13.21 -16.68
N LEU A 950 -45.97 -13.57 -17.93
CA LEU A 950 -44.63 -13.71 -18.48
C LEU A 950 -44.48 -12.81 -19.71
N ARG A 951 -43.39 -12.01 -19.74
CA ARG A 951 -43.07 -11.09 -20.83
C ARG A 951 -41.57 -11.11 -21.16
N SER A 952 -41.25 -11.12 -22.46
CA SER A 952 -39.90 -10.88 -22.96
C SER A 952 -39.71 -9.38 -23.18
N SER A 953 -38.91 -8.73 -22.32
CA SER A 953 -38.71 -7.26 -22.24
C SER A 953 -37.64 -6.96 -21.18
N ASP A 954 -37.25 -5.71 -20.97
CA ASP A 954 -36.41 -5.32 -19.84
C ASP A 954 -37.17 -5.23 -18.51
N THR A 955 -36.48 -5.48 -17.40
CA THR A 955 -37.04 -5.36 -16.04
C THR A 955 -37.63 -3.97 -15.77
N LEU A 956 -37.01 -2.91 -16.28
CA LEU A 956 -37.48 -1.53 -16.06
C LEU A 956 -38.58 -1.11 -17.02
N GLU A 957 -38.65 -1.66 -18.24
CA GLU A 957 -39.78 -1.45 -19.16
C GLU A 957 -41.07 -2.07 -18.60
N ALA A 958 -41.00 -3.34 -18.16
CA ALA A 958 -42.13 -4.02 -17.55
C ALA A 958 -42.59 -3.31 -16.27
N ALA A 959 -41.66 -2.88 -15.41
CA ALA A 959 -41.98 -2.09 -14.23
C ALA A 959 -42.59 -0.71 -14.59
N ARG A 960 -42.10 -0.05 -15.65
CA ARG A 960 -42.67 1.22 -16.14
C ARG A 960 -44.12 1.05 -16.57
N ALA A 961 -44.43 0.00 -17.34
CA ALA A 961 -45.79 -0.30 -17.78
C ALA A 961 -46.75 -0.53 -16.59
N LEU A 962 -46.29 -1.22 -15.54
CA LEU A 962 -47.08 -1.42 -14.30
C LEU A 962 -47.31 -0.12 -13.51
N VAL A 963 -46.33 0.80 -13.50
CA VAL A 963 -46.43 2.12 -12.85
C VAL A 963 -47.36 3.07 -13.61
N ASP A 964 -47.24 3.13 -14.94
CA ASP A 964 -48.09 4.00 -15.76
C ASP A 964 -49.55 3.53 -15.84
N ALA A 965 -49.79 2.22 -15.78
CA ALA A 965 -51.14 1.66 -15.76
C ALA A 965 -51.92 2.00 -14.47
N GLU A 966 -51.24 2.20 -13.32
CA GLU A 966 -51.90 2.52 -12.05
C GLU A 966 -50.98 3.26 -11.07
N ALA A 967 -50.75 4.55 -11.31
CA ALA A 967 -49.78 5.39 -10.58
C ALA A 967 -50.02 5.57 -9.05
N SER A 968 -51.13 5.04 -8.51
CA SER A 968 -51.42 4.97 -7.07
C SER A 968 -50.82 3.73 -6.38
N VAL A 969 -50.30 2.76 -7.14
CA VAL A 969 -49.86 1.46 -6.65
C VAL A 969 -48.34 1.38 -6.44
N ARG A 970 -47.91 0.75 -5.34
CA ARG A 970 -46.52 0.33 -5.15
C ARG A 970 -46.20 -0.84 -6.08
N VAL A 971 -45.35 -0.55 -7.08
CA VAL A 971 -44.67 -1.53 -7.92
C VAL A 971 -43.26 -1.75 -7.38
N ALA A 972 -42.80 -3.01 -7.34
CA ALA A 972 -41.41 -3.34 -7.01
C ALA A 972 -40.72 -4.18 -8.08
N VAL A 973 -39.39 -4.20 -8.08
CA VAL A 973 -38.57 -5.13 -8.88
C VAL A 973 -37.66 -5.98 -7.98
N LEU A 974 -37.48 -7.25 -8.34
CA LEU A 974 -36.44 -8.10 -7.77
C LEU A 974 -35.10 -7.79 -8.46
N ASN A 975 -34.17 -7.18 -7.73
CA ASN A 975 -32.75 -7.10 -8.10
C ASN A 975 -32.08 -8.45 -7.77
N MET A 976 -31.68 -9.17 -8.82
CA MET A 976 -31.11 -10.52 -8.78
C MET A 976 -29.62 -10.46 -8.42
N ALA A 977 -29.35 -10.18 -7.15
CA ALA A 977 -28.09 -9.59 -6.71
C ALA A 977 -26.97 -10.58 -6.37
N SER A 978 -25.75 -10.05 -6.36
CA SER A 978 -24.58 -10.71 -5.79
C SER A 978 -24.67 -10.86 -4.27
N PRO A 979 -24.36 -12.03 -3.69
CA PRO A 979 -24.31 -12.18 -2.23
C PRO A 979 -23.12 -11.44 -1.59
N LEU A 980 -22.08 -11.09 -2.37
CA LEU A 980 -20.79 -10.62 -1.86
C LEU A 980 -20.48 -9.14 -2.19
N HIS A 981 -21.03 -8.59 -3.27
CA HIS A 981 -20.61 -7.28 -3.81
C HIS A 981 -21.80 -6.40 -4.22
N PRO A 982 -21.95 -5.17 -3.68
CA PRO A 982 -22.95 -4.22 -4.14
C PRO A 982 -22.88 -3.94 -5.63
N GLY A 983 -23.96 -4.18 -6.37
CA GLY A 983 -23.98 -3.97 -7.81
C GLY A 983 -23.21 -5.02 -8.64
N GLY A 984 -22.80 -6.14 -8.04
CA GLY A 984 -22.15 -7.24 -8.76
C GLY A 984 -20.89 -6.83 -9.53
N GLY A 985 -20.88 -7.09 -10.83
CA GLY A 985 -19.79 -6.75 -11.76
C GLY A 985 -19.89 -5.35 -12.39
N PHE A 986 -20.73 -4.45 -11.87
CA PHE A 986 -21.04 -3.13 -12.44
C PHE A 986 -19.80 -2.31 -12.82
N LEU A 987 -18.85 -2.18 -11.90
CA LEU A 987 -17.59 -1.43 -12.11
C LEU A 987 -16.67 -2.04 -13.18
N ASN A 988 -16.92 -3.31 -13.54
CA ASN A 988 -16.15 -4.12 -14.47
C ASN A 988 -16.85 -4.32 -15.83
N GLY A 989 -17.93 -3.57 -16.09
CA GLY A 989 -18.64 -3.52 -17.36
C GLY A 989 -19.50 -4.75 -17.67
N ALA A 990 -19.82 -5.55 -16.65
CA ALA A 990 -20.81 -6.62 -16.78
C ALA A 990 -22.20 -6.06 -17.09
N SER A 991 -23.04 -6.90 -17.70
CA SER A 991 -24.33 -6.52 -18.30
C SER A 991 -25.49 -7.38 -17.80
N SER A 992 -25.37 -8.00 -16.63
CA SER A 992 -26.49 -8.72 -16.01
C SER A 992 -27.50 -7.76 -15.38
N GLN A 993 -28.58 -8.30 -14.82
CA GLN A 993 -29.72 -7.52 -14.37
C GLN A 993 -29.37 -6.55 -13.22
N GLU A 994 -28.54 -6.96 -12.25
CA GLU A 994 -28.11 -6.07 -11.16
C GLU A 994 -27.29 -4.88 -11.70
N GLU A 995 -26.39 -5.11 -12.66
CA GLU A 995 -25.61 -4.05 -13.29
C GLU A 995 -26.50 -3.10 -14.11
N SER A 996 -27.47 -3.63 -14.87
CA SER A 996 -28.44 -2.82 -15.64
C SER A 996 -29.26 -1.91 -14.72
N LEU A 997 -29.78 -2.46 -13.61
CA LEU A 997 -30.49 -1.68 -12.58
C LEU A 997 -29.58 -0.61 -11.97
N CYS A 998 -28.31 -0.91 -11.67
CA CYS A 998 -27.35 0.06 -11.15
C CYS A 998 -26.92 1.12 -12.18
N MET A 999 -26.97 0.82 -13.49
CA MET A 999 -26.65 1.76 -14.58
C MET A 999 -27.74 2.80 -14.82
N ARG A 1000 -29.00 2.46 -14.50
CA ARG A 1000 -30.19 3.20 -14.90
C ARG A 1000 -30.98 3.79 -13.73
N THR A 1001 -30.67 3.40 -12.50
CA THR A 1001 -31.43 3.78 -11.30
C THR A 1001 -30.55 4.24 -10.13
N THR A 1002 -31.16 4.91 -9.15
CA THR A 1002 -30.46 5.30 -7.91
C THR A 1002 -30.27 4.14 -6.91
N LEU A 1003 -30.42 2.88 -7.34
CA LEU A 1003 -30.34 1.72 -6.44
C LEU A 1003 -28.98 1.59 -5.74
N LEU A 1004 -27.87 1.70 -6.49
CA LEU A 1004 -26.55 1.29 -6.01
C LEU A 1004 -26.11 1.92 -4.67
N PRO A 1005 -26.29 3.23 -4.38
CA PRO A 1005 -25.89 3.80 -3.08
C PRO A 1005 -26.78 3.40 -1.89
N SER A 1006 -27.89 2.68 -2.12
CA SER A 1006 -28.66 2.02 -1.05
C SER A 1006 -28.11 0.63 -0.68
N LEU A 1007 -27.28 0.05 -1.55
CA LEU A 1007 -26.66 -1.27 -1.40
C LEU A 1007 -25.41 -1.14 -0.53
N LYS A 1008 -25.60 -0.77 0.74
CA LYS A 1008 -24.51 -0.48 1.67
C LYS A 1008 -23.63 -1.71 1.92
N ASP A 1009 -22.32 -1.52 2.00
CA ASP A 1009 -21.36 -2.59 2.33
C ASP A 1009 -21.72 -3.35 3.63
N GLU A 1010 -22.31 -2.65 4.61
CA GLU A 1010 -22.77 -3.22 5.90
C GLU A 1010 -23.90 -4.26 5.77
N TYR A 1011 -24.55 -4.34 4.61
CA TYR A 1011 -25.60 -5.32 4.31
C TYR A 1011 -25.09 -6.52 3.48
N TYR A 1012 -23.88 -6.45 2.93
CA TYR A 1012 -23.33 -7.45 2.01
C TYR A 1012 -22.44 -8.48 2.73
N ARG A 1013 -22.21 -9.62 2.05
CA ARG A 1013 -22.37 -10.95 2.66
C ARG A 1013 -23.84 -11.15 3.07
N LEU A 1014 -24.73 -10.94 2.09
CA LEU A 1014 -26.18 -11.01 2.26
C LEU A 1014 -26.55 -12.31 2.99
N PRO A 1015 -27.30 -12.26 4.11
CA PRO A 1015 -27.68 -13.45 4.86
C PRO A 1015 -28.38 -14.48 3.97
N GLU A 1016 -28.22 -15.76 4.31
CA GLU A 1016 -28.77 -16.87 3.53
C GLU A 1016 -30.28 -16.73 3.26
N LEU A 1017 -31.02 -16.25 4.26
CA LEU A 1017 -32.38 -15.73 4.15
C LEU A 1017 -32.42 -14.24 4.52
N GLY A 1018 -31.71 -13.40 3.77
CA GLY A 1018 -31.77 -11.93 3.88
C GLY A 1018 -31.92 -11.23 2.53
N ALA A 1019 -32.59 -10.07 2.54
CA ALA A 1019 -32.74 -9.19 1.39
C ALA A 1019 -32.84 -7.72 1.82
N ILE A 1020 -32.33 -6.80 1.00
CA ILE A 1020 -32.43 -5.35 1.23
C ILE A 1020 -33.70 -4.84 0.53
N TYR A 1021 -34.58 -4.15 1.25
CA TYR A 1021 -35.68 -3.40 0.65
C TYR A 1021 -35.29 -1.92 0.56
N THR A 1022 -35.32 -1.38 -0.67
CA THR A 1022 -35.09 0.05 -0.94
C THR A 1022 -36.36 0.64 -1.57
N PRO A 1023 -37.13 1.47 -0.86
CA PRO A 1023 -38.26 2.18 -1.45
C PRO A 1023 -37.81 3.35 -2.33
N ASP A 1024 -38.72 3.87 -3.18
CA ASP A 1024 -38.52 5.16 -3.89
C ASP A 1024 -37.22 5.25 -4.72
N VAL A 1025 -36.78 4.14 -5.34
CA VAL A 1025 -35.64 4.11 -6.25
C VAL A 1025 -35.99 4.85 -7.54
N MET A 1026 -35.25 5.91 -7.86
CA MET A 1026 -35.50 6.73 -9.04
C MET A 1026 -34.82 6.15 -10.27
N VAL A 1027 -35.58 5.96 -11.34
CA VAL A 1027 -35.08 5.59 -12.67
C VAL A 1027 -34.74 6.87 -13.45
N PHE A 1028 -33.56 6.91 -14.07
CA PHE A 1028 -33.04 8.08 -14.77
C PHE A 1028 -32.39 7.79 -16.13
N ARG A 1029 -32.47 6.56 -16.63
CA ARG A 1029 -32.13 6.18 -18.02
C ARG A 1029 -33.03 5.07 -18.54
N ASP A 1030 -33.38 5.14 -19.82
CA ASP A 1030 -34.10 4.09 -20.53
C ASP A 1030 -33.13 3.00 -21.03
N ALA A 1031 -33.59 2.06 -21.86
CA ALA A 1031 -32.84 0.85 -22.20
C ALA A 1031 -31.80 1.07 -23.31
N ASP A 1032 -32.06 2.05 -24.17
CA ASP A 1032 -31.60 2.21 -25.56
C ASP A 1032 -30.13 2.64 -25.71
N GLY A 1033 -29.25 2.21 -24.80
CA GLY A 1033 -27.80 2.40 -24.86
C GLY A 1033 -27.29 3.84 -24.63
N GLY A 1034 -28.11 4.87 -24.83
CA GLY A 1034 -27.74 6.29 -24.81
C GLY A 1034 -27.02 6.78 -23.55
N ASP A 1035 -26.10 7.73 -23.69
CA ASP A 1035 -25.34 8.30 -22.56
C ASP A 1035 -26.15 9.29 -21.72
N GLU A 1036 -27.23 9.83 -22.30
CA GLU A 1036 -28.06 10.86 -21.69
C GLU A 1036 -28.77 10.39 -20.42
N VAL A 1037 -29.22 11.38 -19.63
CA VAL A 1037 -29.97 11.18 -18.40
C VAL A 1037 -31.35 11.76 -18.62
N LEU A 1038 -32.39 10.94 -18.44
CA LEU A 1038 -33.81 11.28 -18.63
C LEU A 1038 -34.12 12.71 -18.20
N GLU A 1039 -34.91 13.45 -18.99
CA GLU A 1039 -35.43 14.75 -18.57
C GLU A 1039 -36.19 14.63 -17.24
N LYS A 1040 -36.19 15.72 -16.45
CA LYS A 1040 -36.79 15.72 -15.10
C LYS A 1040 -38.28 15.30 -15.08
N ARG A 1041 -39.01 15.50 -16.17
CA ARG A 1041 -40.42 15.08 -16.33
C ARG A 1041 -40.61 13.58 -16.60
N ASN A 1042 -39.61 12.90 -17.14
CA ASN A 1042 -39.71 11.49 -17.55
C ASN A 1042 -39.20 10.53 -16.46
N ARG A 1043 -38.38 11.03 -15.52
CA ARG A 1043 -37.89 10.28 -14.36
C ARG A 1043 -39.03 9.79 -13.48
N TRP A 1044 -38.97 8.51 -13.12
CA TRP A 1044 -40.02 7.81 -12.37
C TRP A 1044 -39.41 7.02 -11.21
N PHE A 1045 -40.27 6.38 -10.40
CA PHE A 1045 -39.88 5.74 -9.14
C PHE A 1045 -40.46 4.33 -9.05
N VAL A 1046 -39.68 3.40 -8.50
CA VAL A 1046 -40.06 2.01 -8.23
C VAL A 1046 -39.46 1.58 -6.89
N ASP A 1047 -40.03 0.59 -6.21
CA ASP A 1047 -39.37 -0.04 -5.06
C ASP A 1047 -38.44 -1.18 -5.54
N CYS A 1048 -37.35 -1.46 -4.83
CA CYS A 1048 -36.45 -2.57 -5.15
C CYS A 1048 -36.31 -3.55 -3.97
N ILE A 1049 -36.35 -4.85 -4.26
CA ILE A 1049 -35.95 -5.91 -3.33
C ILE A 1049 -34.66 -6.53 -3.88
N THR A 1050 -33.58 -6.40 -3.12
CA THR A 1050 -32.24 -6.89 -3.49
C THR A 1050 -31.94 -8.17 -2.74
N ALA A 1051 -31.82 -9.29 -3.47
CA ALA A 1051 -31.64 -10.61 -2.89
C ALA A 1051 -30.78 -11.53 -3.78
N ALA A 1052 -29.94 -12.35 -3.15
CA ALA A 1052 -29.06 -13.29 -3.83
C ALA A 1052 -29.61 -14.72 -3.86
N MET A 1053 -29.53 -15.38 -5.02
CA MET A 1053 -29.80 -16.82 -5.17
C MET A 1053 -28.55 -17.65 -4.82
N LEU A 1054 -28.70 -18.98 -4.79
CA LEU A 1054 -27.57 -19.92 -4.79
C LEU A 1054 -26.67 -19.69 -6.01
N ARG A 1055 -25.36 -19.85 -5.85
CA ARG A 1055 -24.36 -19.65 -6.91
C ARG A 1055 -23.64 -20.97 -7.20
N ASN A 1056 -23.79 -21.44 -8.43
CA ASN A 1056 -23.25 -22.70 -8.95
C ASN A 1056 -23.53 -23.90 -8.02
N PRO A 1057 -24.80 -24.15 -7.63
CA PRO A 1057 -25.17 -25.34 -6.88
C PRO A 1057 -24.94 -26.61 -7.73
N GLU A 1058 -24.84 -27.77 -7.08
CA GLU A 1058 -24.62 -29.04 -7.77
C GLU A 1058 -25.89 -29.46 -8.53
N VAL A 1059 -25.73 -29.66 -9.85
CA VAL A 1059 -26.83 -29.96 -10.77
C VAL A 1059 -26.50 -31.16 -11.66
N GLU A 1060 -27.50 -31.99 -11.89
CA GLU A 1060 -27.45 -33.16 -12.79
C GLU A 1060 -28.47 -32.95 -13.93
N ARG A 1061 -28.23 -33.53 -15.11
CA ARG A 1061 -29.14 -33.41 -16.26
C ARG A 1061 -30.15 -34.55 -16.27
N ASP A 1062 -31.41 -34.24 -16.55
CA ASP A 1062 -32.46 -35.24 -16.80
C ASP A 1062 -32.50 -35.52 -18.31
N ASP A 1063 -31.90 -36.64 -18.74
CA ASP A 1063 -31.72 -36.95 -20.16
C ASP A 1063 -33.03 -37.20 -20.93
N GLU A 1064 -34.13 -37.49 -20.24
CA GLU A 1064 -35.47 -37.62 -20.86
C GLU A 1064 -36.16 -36.26 -21.09
N LYS A 1065 -35.80 -35.23 -20.31
CA LYS A 1065 -36.45 -33.90 -20.33
C LYS A 1065 -35.53 -32.77 -20.80
N GLY A 1066 -34.23 -33.04 -20.95
CA GLY A 1066 -33.18 -32.09 -21.32
C GLY A 1066 -32.81 -31.06 -20.24
N TRP A 1067 -33.62 -30.92 -19.18
CA TRP A 1067 -33.46 -29.91 -18.12
C TRP A 1067 -32.50 -30.38 -17.01
N GLY A 1068 -31.80 -29.44 -16.38
CA GLY A 1068 -31.08 -29.69 -15.14
C GLY A 1068 -32.02 -29.82 -13.94
N ARG A 1069 -31.59 -30.57 -12.91
CA ARG A 1069 -32.23 -30.64 -11.58
C ARG A 1069 -31.18 -30.47 -10.48
N TYR A 1070 -31.57 -29.96 -9.30
CA TYR A 1070 -30.66 -29.85 -8.16
C TYR A 1070 -30.35 -31.24 -7.59
N VAL A 1071 -29.08 -31.62 -7.47
CA VAL A 1071 -28.67 -32.88 -6.84
C VAL A 1071 -29.06 -32.87 -5.35
N ASN A 1072 -28.76 -31.78 -4.66
CA ASN A 1072 -29.02 -31.63 -3.23
C ASN A 1072 -30.44 -31.11 -2.96
N ALA A 1073 -31.21 -31.86 -2.16
CA ALA A 1073 -32.56 -31.48 -1.75
C ALA A 1073 -32.60 -30.18 -0.92
N LYS A 1074 -31.55 -29.89 -0.13
CA LYS A 1074 -31.49 -28.67 0.70
C LYS A 1074 -31.42 -27.40 -0.15
N ASP A 1075 -30.73 -27.46 -1.29
CA ASP A 1075 -30.56 -26.31 -2.19
C ASP A 1075 -31.90 -25.95 -2.84
N ARG A 1076 -32.66 -26.97 -3.26
CA ARG A 1076 -34.05 -26.84 -3.72
C ARG A 1076 -34.97 -26.25 -2.64
N GLU A 1077 -34.81 -26.63 -1.37
CA GLU A 1077 -35.58 -26.08 -0.24
C GLU A 1077 -35.18 -24.64 0.12
N LEU A 1078 -33.89 -24.31 0.02
CA LEU A 1078 -33.36 -22.98 0.29
C LEU A 1078 -33.75 -21.99 -0.82
N ALA A 1079 -33.72 -22.38 -2.09
CA ALA A 1079 -34.26 -21.58 -3.20
C ALA A 1079 -35.75 -21.22 -2.98
N VAL A 1080 -36.57 -22.21 -2.62
CA VAL A 1080 -38.00 -21.98 -2.26
C VAL A 1080 -38.15 -21.07 -1.04
N SER A 1081 -37.26 -21.17 -0.06
CA SER A 1081 -37.29 -20.33 1.16
C SER A 1081 -36.88 -18.88 0.87
N LYS A 1082 -35.88 -18.66 0.01
CA LYS A 1082 -35.49 -17.35 -0.52
C LYS A 1082 -36.62 -16.68 -1.31
N MET A 1083 -37.34 -17.44 -2.14
CA MET A 1083 -38.52 -16.96 -2.87
C MET A 1083 -39.65 -16.52 -1.93
N ARG A 1084 -39.96 -17.30 -0.88
CA ARG A 1084 -40.96 -16.91 0.14
C ARG A 1084 -40.56 -15.64 0.88
N MET A 1085 -39.28 -15.48 1.23
CA MET A 1085 -38.78 -14.26 1.86
C MET A 1085 -39.08 -13.01 1.00
N VAL A 1086 -38.79 -13.05 -0.31
CA VAL A 1086 -39.09 -11.94 -1.23
C VAL A 1086 -40.59 -11.60 -1.20
N MET A 1087 -41.46 -12.61 -1.31
CA MET A 1087 -42.91 -12.40 -1.31
C MET A 1087 -43.46 -11.91 0.04
N ARG A 1088 -42.90 -12.35 1.18
CA ARG A 1088 -43.21 -11.79 2.51
C ARG A 1088 -42.84 -10.31 2.60
N ILE A 1089 -41.67 -9.92 2.08
CA ILE A 1089 -41.24 -8.51 2.06
C ILE A 1089 -42.20 -7.66 1.21
N CYS A 1090 -42.68 -8.16 0.07
CA CYS A 1090 -43.73 -7.48 -0.70
C CYS A 1090 -45.00 -7.21 0.14
N GLN A 1091 -45.49 -8.22 0.87
CA GLN A 1091 -46.64 -8.07 1.78
C GLN A 1091 -46.35 -7.11 2.95
N ASP A 1092 -45.15 -7.21 3.55
CA ASP A 1092 -44.73 -6.38 4.68
C ASP A 1092 -44.69 -4.89 4.32
N LYS A 1093 -44.30 -4.57 3.09
CA LYS A 1093 -44.12 -3.20 2.59
C LYS A 1093 -45.30 -2.67 1.76
N GLY A 1094 -46.33 -3.49 1.54
CA GLY A 1094 -47.54 -3.11 0.79
C GLY A 1094 -47.30 -2.94 -0.72
N VAL A 1095 -46.33 -3.67 -1.28
CA VAL A 1095 -46.14 -3.81 -2.73
C VAL A 1095 -47.31 -4.63 -3.28
N LYS A 1096 -48.04 -4.11 -4.27
CA LYS A 1096 -49.18 -4.84 -4.87
C LYS A 1096 -48.80 -5.53 -6.19
N LYS A 1097 -47.79 -5.02 -6.90
CA LYS A 1097 -47.34 -5.55 -8.20
C LYS A 1097 -45.81 -5.71 -8.17
N ILE A 1098 -45.28 -6.87 -8.56
CA ILE A 1098 -43.83 -7.12 -8.58
C ILE A 1098 -43.34 -7.68 -9.92
N VAL A 1099 -42.19 -7.18 -10.38
CA VAL A 1099 -41.41 -7.77 -11.47
C VAL A 1099 -40.40 -8.76 -10.91
N LEU A 1100 -40.48 -9.99 -11.40
CA LEU A 1100 -39.61 -11.13 -11.08
C LEU A 1100 -38.86 -11.57 -12.35
N GLY A 1101 -38.00 -12.59 -12.24
CA GLY A 1101 -37.31 -13.19 -13.38
C GLY A 1101 -36.83 -14.61 -13.10
N ALA A 1102 -36.06 -15.18 -14.02
CA ALA A 1102 -35.39 -16.48 -13.91
C ALA A 1102 -34.22 -16.42 -12.90
N TRP A 1103 -34.56 -16.22 -11.63
CA TRP A 1103 -33.62 -15.86 -10.56
C TRP A 1103 -32.57 -16.94 -10.31
N GLY A 1104 -31.34 -16.65 -10.75
CA GLY A 1104 -30.17 -17.51 -10.65
C GLY A 1104 -29.84 -18.36 -11.89
N CYS A 1105 -30.64 -18.32 -12.95
CA CYS A 1105 -30.53 -19.29 -14.05
C CYS A 1105 -29.37 -19.06 -15.02
N GLY A 1106 -28.90 -17.80 -15.17
CA GLY A 1106 -27.74 -17.46 -16.01
C GLY A 1106 -26.41 -17.69 -15.29
N ALA A 1107 -25.63 -16.63 -15.06
CA ALA A 1107 -24.29 -16.66 -14.45
C ALA A 1107 -24.18 -17.20 -13.00
N TYR A 1108 -25.25 -17.80 -12.47
CA TYR A 1108 -25.35 -18.44 -11.15
C TYR A 1108 -25.70 -19.94 -11.26
N GLY A 1109 -25.90 -20.50 -12.46
CA GLY A 1109 -25.96 -21.94 -12.72
C GLY A 1109 -27.17 -22.68 -12.16
N ASN A 1110 -28.27 -22.00 -11.81
CA ASN A 1110 -29.47 -22.68 -11.29
C ASN A 1110 -30.31 -23.25 -12.46
N PRO A 1111 -30.95 -24.42 -12.33
CA PRO A 1111 -31.74 -24.96 -13.44
C PRO A 1111 -33.04 -24.17 -13.65
N VAL A 1112 -33.27 -23.67 -14.87
CA VAL A 1112 -34.48 -22.90 -15.21
C VAL A 1112 -35.77 -23.65 -14.87
N GLY A 1113 -35.80 -24.97 -15.08
CA GLY A 1113 -36.95 -25.81 -14.76
C GLY A 1113 -37.26 -25.90 -13.26
N GLU A 1114 -36.22 -26.03 -12.42
CA GLU A 1114 -36.36 -26.04 -10.96
C GLU A 1114 -36.74 -24.67 -10.42
N VAL A 1115 -36.18 -23.59 -10.96
CA VAL A 1115 -36.51 -22.21 -10.55
C VAL A 1115 -37.96 -21.87 -10.92
N ALA A 1116 -38.43 -22.25 -12.11
CA ALA A 1116 -39.84 -22.12 -12.50
C ALA A 1116 -40.76 -22.98 -11.60
N ALA A 1117 -40.43 -24.25 -11.36
CA ALA A 1117 -41.20 -25.13 -10.49
C ALA A 1117 -41.21 -24.66 -9.02
N ALA A 1118 -40.13 -24.06 -8.54
CA ALA A 1118 -40.04 -23.44 -7.22
C ALA A 1118 -40.93 -22.19 -7.12
N TRP A 1119 -40.91 -21.31 -8.13
CA TRP A 1119 -41.86 -20.18 -8.20
C TRP A 1119 -43.32 -20.66 -8.28
N ARG A 1120 -43.64 -21.68 -9.10
CA ARG A 1120 -44.98 -22.32 -9.14
C ARG A 1120 -45.39 -22.86 -7.77
N LYS A 1121 -44.46 -23.45 -7.00
CA LYS A 1121 -44.65 -23.97 -5.64
C LYS A 1121 -44.83 -22.88 -4.58
N VAL A 1122 -44.36 -21.66 -4.84
CA VAL A 1122 -44.50 -20.49 -3.95
C VAL A 1122 -45.76 -19.70 -4.27
N LEU A 1123 -46.04 -19.41 -5.55
CA LEU A 1123 -47.06 -18.44 -5.97
C LEU A 1123 -48.47 -19.05 -6.13
N LEU A 1124 -48.58 -20.31 -6.56
CA LEU A 1124 -49.89 -20.96 -6.74
C LEU A 1124 -50.33 -21.71 -5.47
N PRO A 1125 -51.61 -21.56 -5.03
CA PRO A 1125 -52.11 -22.20 -3.83
C PRO A 1125 -52.18 -23.72 -3.99
N ARG A 1126 -51.81 -24.46 -2.94
CA ARG A 1126 -51.94 -25.92 -2.88
C ARG A 1126 -52.87 -26.35 -1.73
N ILE A 1127 -53.65 -27.39 -2.00
CA ILE A 1127 -54.40 -28.15 -0.99
C ILE A 1127 -53.47 -29.25 -0.48
N ASP A 1128 -53.36 -29.43 0.83
CA ASP A 1128 -52.59 -30.54 1.41
C ASP A 1128 -53.27 -31.90 1.19
N SER A 1129 -52.55 -33.00 1.41
CA SER A 1129 -53.09 -34.36 1.32
C SER A 1129 -54.16 -34.69 2.38
N LYS A 1130 -54.63 -33.70 3.14
CA LYS A 1130 -55.69 -33.77 4.15
C LYS A 1130 -56.82 -32.75 3.86
N GLY A 1131 -56.88 -32.19 2.65
CA GLY A 1131 -57.95 -31.31 2.18
C GLY A 1131 -57.88 -29.85 2.65
N ARG A 1132 -56.79 -29.42 3.28
CA ARG A 1132 -56.65 -28.08 3.87
C ARG A 1132 -55.79 -27.18 2.98
N ARG A 1133 -56.17 -25.91 2.82
CA ARG A 1133 -55.28 -24.88 2.23
C ARG A 1133 -54.10 -24.67 3.19
N ALA A 1134 -52.90 -25.07 2.78
CA ALA A 1134 -51.70 -25.11 3.62
C ALA A 1134 -50.46 -24.56 2.91
N VAL A 1135 -50.61 -23.38 2.31
CA VAL A 1135 -49.50 -22.55 1.79
C VAL A 1135 -49.76 -21.11 2.25
N GLU A 1136 -48.70 -20.34 2.45
CA GLU A 1136 -48.79 -18.90 2.72
C GLU A 1136 -49.51 -18.18 1.55
N MET A 1137 -50.47 -17.32 1.87
CA MET A 1137 -51.28 -16.62 0.88
C MET A 1137 -50.79 -15.18 0.70
N TRP A 1138 -50.53 -14.79 -0.55
CA TRP A 1138 -49.96 -13.50 -0.94
C TRP A 1138 -50.96 -12.33 -0.91
N ASN A 1139 -51.88 -12.34 0.06
CA ASN A 1139 -52.88 -11.31 0.31
C ASN A 1139 -52.25 -9.90 0.28
N GLY A 1140 -52.80 -9.01 -0.56
CA GLY A 1140 -52.29 -7.66 -0.80
C GLY A 1140 -51.42 -7.52 -2.05
N ILE A 1141 -50.93 -8.64 -2.60
CA ILE A 1141 -50.25 -8.71 -3.90
C ILE A 1141 -51.28 -9.14 -4.94
N GLU A 1142 -51.42 -8.33 -5.98
CA GLU A 1142 -52.42 -8.45 -7.05
C GLU A 1142 -51.80 -9.06 -8.30
N GLU A 1143 -50.51 -8.80 -8.56
CA GLU A 1143 -49.84 -9.26 -9.79
C GLU A 1143 -48.35 -9.54 -9.59
N CYS A 1144 -47.85 -10.59 -10.26
CA CYS A 1144 -46.42 -10.83 -10.49
C CYS A 1144 -46.17 -10.95 -12.00
N VAL A 1145 -45.17 -10.24 -12.51
CA VAL A 1145 -44.74 -10.34 -13.91
C VAL A 1145 -43.33 -10.92 -13.96
N PHE A 1146 -43.17 -12.11 -14.53
CA PHE A 1146 -41.86 -12.66 -14.86
C PHE A 1146 -41.33 -12.01 -16.12
N VAL A 1147 -40.07 -11.56 -16.05
CA VAL A 1147 -39.38 -10.90 -17.14
C VAL A 1147 -38.07 -11.62 -17.43
N ILE A 1148 -37.95 -12.11 -18.66
CA ILE A 1148 -36.82 -12.92 -19.15
C ILE A 1148 -36.56 -12.43 -20.59
N LYS A 1149 -35.40 -11.81 -20.85
CA LYS A 1149 -35.06 -11.29 -22.19
C LYS A 1149 -34.83 -12.40 -23.21
N ASP A 1150 -34.02 -13.39 -22.83
CA ASP A 1150 -33.71 -14.58 -23.62
C ASP A 1150 -34.99 -15.39 -23.93
N LEU A 1151 -35.29 -15.57 -25.22
CA LEU A 1151 -36.53 -16.22 -25.67
C LEU A 1151 -36.56 -17.72 -25.36
N GLY A 1152 -35.45 -18.44 -25.54
CA GLY A 1152 -35.36 -19.87 -25.25
C GLY A 1152 -35.49 -20.17 -23.75
N MET A 1153 -34.92 -19.32 -22.90
CA MET A 1153 -35.09 -19.37 -21.45
C MET A 1153 -36.50 -18.97 -21.04
N ALA A 1154 -37.14 -18.01 -21.72
CA ALA A 1154 -38.54 -17.67 -21.49
C ALA A 1154 -39.48 -18.84 -21.85
N ASP A 1155 -39.23 -19.52 -22.97
CA ASP A 1155 -39.95 -20.73 -23.39
C ASP A 1155 -39.76 -21.90 -22.40
N ALA A 1156 -38.51 -22.18 -22.03
CA ALA A 1156 -38.19 -23.21 -21.04
C ALA A 1156 -38.80 -22.91 -19.67
N PHE A 1157 -38.78 -21.64 -19.23
CA PHE A 1157 -39.44 -21.20 -18.00
C PHE A 1157 -40.96 -21.31 -18.09
N ALA A 1158 -41.58 -20.96 -19.22
CA ALA A 1158 -43.02 -21.10 -19.44
C ALA A 1158 -43.46 -22.57 -19.39
N ALA A 1159 -42.75 -23.45 -20.12
CA ALA A 1159 -43.02 -24.88 -20.15
C ALA A 1159 -42.83 -25.54 -18.78
N ALA A 1160 -41.82 -25.11 -18.01
CA ALA A 1160 -41.58 -25.59 -16.65
C ALA A 1160 -42.55 -25.01 -15.61
N PHE A 1161 -43.04 -23.80 -15.82
CA PHE A 1161 -44.04 -23.20 -14.94
C PHE A 1161 -45.41 -23.82 -15.17
N GLY A 1162 -45.85 -24.01 -16.42
CA GLY A 1162 -47.14 -24.62 -16.78
C GLY A 1162 -48.39 -23.82 -16.35
N ASP A 1163 -49.55 -24.48 -16.34
CA ASP A 1163 -50.89 -23.86 -16.19
C ASP A 1163 -51.00 -22.79 -15.10
N GLY A 1164 -51.48 -21.59 -15.45
CA GLY A 1164 -51.64 -20.47 -14.51
C GLY A 1164 -50.59 -19.37 -14.62
N LEU A 1165 -49.80 -19.37 -15.70
CA LEU A 1165 -48.95 -18.25 -16.12
C LEU A 1165 -49.43 -17.74 -17.49
N GLU A 1166 -49.89 -16.49 -17.55
CA GLU A 1166 -50.33 -15.85 -18.79
C GLU A 1166 -49.11 -15.32 -19.57
N ARG A 1167 -48.87 -15.79 -20.79
CA ARG A 1167 -47.83 -15.22 -21.67
C ARG A 1167 -48.40 -14.03 -22.45
N GLU A 1168 -47.71 -12.89 -22.42
CA GLU A 1168 -48.06 -11.76 -23.29
C GLU A 1168 -47.58 -12.03 -24.73
N ALA A 1169 -48.36 -11.59 -25.71
CA ALA A 1169 -47.94 -11.63 -27.11
C ALA A 1169 -46.78 -10.64 -27.36
N VAL A 1170 -45.88 -10.98 -28.28
CA VAL A 1170 -44.81 -10.09 -28.72
C VAL A 1170 -45.41 -9.08 -29.72
N ASP A 1171 -45.22 -7.78 -29.48
CA ASP A 1171 -45.59 -6.74 -30.43
C ASP A 1171 -44.66 -6.80 -31.66
N GLU A 1172 -45.22 -7.01 -32.86
CA GLU A 1172 -44.44 -7.16 -34.10
C GLU A 1172 -43.71 -5.89 -34.56
N ALA A 1173 -43.80 -4.79 -33.80
CA ALA A 1173 -43.12 -3.53 -34.07
C ALA A 1173 -41.62 -3.53 -33.75
N ASN A 1174 -41.12 -4.56 -33.04
CA ASN A 1174 -39.70 -4.71 -32.68
C ASN A 1174 -38.91 -5.62 -33.64
N LYS A 1175 -39.51 -6.08 -34.75
CA LYS A 1175 -38.84 -6.93 -35.75
C LYS A 1175 -37.79 -6.23 -36.60
N ASP A 1176 -37.73 -4.90 -36.56
CA ASP A 1176 -36.70 -4.11 -37.26
C ASP A 1176 -35.40 -3.95 -36.43
N ASP A 1177 -35.36 -4.44 -35.18
CA ASP A 1177 -34.17 -4.50 -34.32
C ASP A 1177 -33.55 -5.94 -34.25
N GLU A 1178 -34.06 -6.92 -35.01
CA GLU A 1178 -33.59 -8.32 -34.99
C GLU A 1178 -32.28 -8.53 -35.79
N ASP A 1179 -31.80 -7.53 -36.55
CA ASP A 1179 -30.56 -7.57 -37.37
C ASP A 1179 -29.25 -7.50 -36.53
N ASP A 1180 -29.29 -7.24 -35.21
CA ASP A 1180 -28.12 -6.89 -34.38
C ASP A 1180 -27.66 -8.03 -33.42
N ASP A 1181 -28.37 -9.17 -33.39
CA ASP A 1181 -28.07 -10.36 -32.56
C ASP A 1181 -27.70 -11.63 -33.40
N GLU A 1182 -27.92 -11.67 -34.73
CA GLU A 1182 -27.40 -12.78 -35.58
C GLU A 1182 -25.86 -12.75 -35.70
N ASP A 1183 -25.25 -11.56 -35.56
CA ASP A 1183 -23.79 -11.35 -35.63
C ASP A 1183 -23.02 -12.24 -34.62
N ASP A 1184 -23.52 -12.44 -33.39
CA ASP A 1184 -22.78 -13.16 -32.33
C ASP A 1184 -22.72 -14.71 -32.55
N GLU A 1185 -23.64 -15.36 -33.30
CA GLU A 1185 -23.53 -16.81 -33.66
C GLU A 1185 -22.61 -17.04 -34.89
N ASP A 1186 -22.63 -16.14 -35.87
CA ASP A 1186 -21.72 -16.20 -37.02
C ASP A 1186 -20.28 -15.82 -36.60
N ASP A 1187 -20.08 -14.88 -35.65
CA ASP A 1187 -18.76 -14.59 -35.07
C ASP A 1187 -18.22 -15.78 -34.24
N GLU A 1188 -19.04 -16.48 -33.42
CA GLU A 1188 -18.57 -17.71 -32.74
C GLU A 1188 -18.18 -18.81 -33.74
N THR A 1189 -18.95 -18.98 -34.82
CA THR A 1189 -18.64 -19.96 -35.87
C THR A 1189 -17.36 -19.59 -36.62
N ALA A 1190 -17.18 -18.31 -36.99
CA ALA A 1190 -15.98 -17.79 -37.64
C ALA A 1190 -14.74 -17.87 -36.73
N GLU A 1191 -14.88 -17.61 -35.41
CA GLU A 1191 -13.78 -17.77 -34.46
C GLU A 1191 -13.41 -19.25 -34.28
N LEU A 1192 -14.39 -20.18 -34.31
CA LEU A 1192 -14.13 -21.62 -34.34
C LEU A 1192 -13.38 -22.03 -35.61
N GLU A 1193 -13.78 -21.55 -36.78
CA GLU A 1193 -13.08 -21.79 -38.04
C GLU A 1193 -11.64 -21.28 -37.99
N ALA A 1194 -11.42 -20.05 -37.51
CA ALA A 1194 -10.10 -19.48 -37.33
C ALA A 1194 -9.22 -20.36 -36.41
N LYS A 1195 -9.76 -20.80 -35.26
CA LYS A 1195 -9.08 -21.73 -34.33
C LYS A 1195 -8.78 -23.08 -34.98
N VAL A 1196 -9.71 -23.65 -35.77
CA VAL A 1196 -9.52 -24.91 -36.50
C VAL A 1196 -8.45 -24.77 -37.59
N VAL A 1197 -8.41 -23.66 -38.33
CA VAL A 1197 -7.40 -23.38 -39.37
C VAL A 1197 -6.02 -23.15 -38.74
N GLU A 1198 -5.94 -22.38 -37.66
CA GLU A 1198 -4.70 -22.13 -36.94
C GLU A 1198 -4.14 -23.43 -36.33
N LEU A 1199 -4.98 -24.24 -35.66
CA LEU A 1199 -4.53 -25.49 -35.05
C LEU A 1199 -4.14 -26.53 -36.11
N ARG A 1200 -4.82 -26.58 -37.26
CA ARG A 1200 -4.39 -27.34 -38.45
C ARG A 1200 -3.03 -26.88 -38.96
N ALA A 1201 -2.74 -25.58 -38.98
CA ALA A 1201 -1.42 -25.07 -39.34
C ALA A 1201 -0.35 -25.41 -38.30
N ARG A 1202 -0.65 -25.29 -37.00
CA ARG A 1202 0.25 -25.63 -35.89
C ARG A 1202 0.56 -27.13 -35.87
N ILE A 1203 -0.40 -28.01 -36.14
CA ILE A 1203 -0.17 -29.47 -36.26
C ILE A 1203 0.73 -29.81 -37.46
N ARG A 1204 0.53 -29.18 -38.63
CA ARG A 1204 1.39 -29.38 -39.82
C ARG A 1204 2.84 -28.91 -39.60
N ASN A 1205 3.04 -27.89 -38.78
CA ASN A 1205 4.35 -27.29 -38.52
C ASN A 1205 5.02 -27.80 -37.21
N ALA A 1206 4.33 -28.63 -36.41
CA ALA A 1206 4.84 -29.19 -35.17
C ALA A 1206 5.61 -30.51 -35.40
N ASN A 1207 6.44 -30.89 -34.42
CA ASN A 1207 7.11 -32.20 -34.46
C ASN A 1207 6.10 -33.36 -34.33
N PRO A 1208 6.45 -34.60 -34.74
CA PRO A 1208 5.51 -35.71 -34.77
C PRO A 1208 4.96 -36.17 -33.40
N ALA A 1209 5.54 -35.75 -32.27
CA ALA A 1209 4.97 -36.02 -30.94
C ALA A 1209 3.90 -34.98 -30.59
N ILE A 1210 4.22 -33.69 -30.73
CA ILE A 1210 3.33 -32.57 -30.45
C ILE A 1210 2.13 -32.58 -31.42
N GLY A 1211 2.36 -32.84 -32.71
CA GLY A 1211 1.28 -32.99 -33.69
C GLY A 1211 0.27 -34.08 -33.32
N ARG A 1212 0.73 -35.23 -32.80
CA ARG A 1212 -0.16 -36.31 -32.31
C ARG A 1212 -0.91 -35.94 -31.03
N ALA A 1213 -0.30 -35.19 -30.12
CA ALA A 1213 -0.95 -34.71 -28.90
C ALA A 1213 -2.06 -33.67 -29.16
N LEU A 1214 -1.95 -32.90 -30.25
CA LEU A 1214 -2.92 -31.86 -30.62
C LEU A 1214 -4.05 -32.37 -31.52
N GLN A 1215 -3.93 -33.54 -32.17
CA GLN A 1215 -4.99 -34.12 -33.02
C GLN A 1215 -6.33 -34.34 -32.28
N PRO A 1216 -6.38 -34.86 -31.03
CA PRO A 1216 -7.64 -34.97 -30.29
C PRO A 1216 -8.29 -33.62 -29.99
N VAL A 1217 -7.49 -32.56 -29.77
CA VAL A 1217 -7.97 -31.19 -29.54
C VAL A 1217 -8.57 -30.62 -30.82
N LEU A 1218 -7.90 -30.84 -31.97
CA LEU A 1218 -8.44 -30.46 -33.28
C LEU A 1218 -9.74 -31.20 -33.60
N ALA A 1219 -9.82 -32.51 -33.33
CA ALA A 1219 -11.05 -33.29 -33.53
C ALA A 1219 -12.20 -32.75 -32.65
N GLY A 1220 -11.91 -32.41 -31.39
CA GLY A 1220 -12.89 -31.79 -30.48
C GLY A 1220 -13.45 -30.46 -31.01
N LEU A 1221 -12.58 -29.59 -31.56
CA LEU A 1221 -12.99 -28.32 -32.17
C LEU A 1221 -13.79 -28.50 -33.47
N ILE A 1222 -13.42 -29.46 -34.33
CA ILE A 1222 -14.16 -29.72 -35.58
C ILE A 1222 -15.57 -30.27 -35.31
N VAL A 1223 -15.75 -31.06 -34.24
CA VAL A 1223 -17.07 -31.56 -33.81
C VAL A 1223 -18.00 -30.43 -33.31
N GLN A 1224 -17.44 -29.30 -32.87
CA GLN A 1224 -18.21 -28.14 -32.39
C GLN A 1224 -18.70 -27.20 -33.51
N LEU A 1225 -18.21 -27.34 -34.74
CA LEU A 1225 -18.76 -26.61 -35.90
C LEU A 1225 -20.21 -27.06 -36.20
N PRO A 1226 -21.07 -26.23 -36.84
CA PRO A 1226 -22.46 -26.57 -37.15
C PRO A 1226 -22.63 -27.85 -38.01
N GLU A 1227 -23.79 -28.50 -37.91
CA GLU A 1227 -24.09 -29.69 -38.73
C GLU A 1227 -24.30 -29.33 -40.21
N GLY A 1228 -23.59 -30.05 -41.09
CA GLY A 1228 -23.52 -29.73 -42.52
C GLY A 1228 -22.39 -28.76 -42.90
N HIS A 1229 -21.69 -28.15 -41.94
CA HIS A 1229 -20.62 -27.19 -42.24
C HIS A 1229 -19.45 -27.84 -43.02
N PRO A 1230 -18.94 -27.27 -44.13
CA PRO A 1230 -17.86 -27.86 -44.93
C PRO A 1230 -16.55 -28.07 -44.17
N GLY A 1231 -16.31 -27.35 -43.06
CA GLY A 1231 -15.21 -27.66 -42.15
C GLY A 1231 -15.38 -29.00 -41.42
N ARG A 1232 -16.61 -29.38 -41.07
CA ARG A 1232 -16.95 -30.55 -40.24
C ARG A 1232 -16.98 -31.87 -41.01
N SER A 1233 -17.14 -31.83 -42.33
CA SER A 1233 -17.05 -33.01 -43.22
C SER A 1233 -15.62 -33.41 -43.61
N SER A 1234 -14.60 -32.83 -42.95
CA SER A 1234 -13.17 -33.06 -43.21
C SER A 1234 -12.41 -33.69 -42.03
N VAL A 1235 -13.05 -34.65 -41.36
CA VAL A 1235 -12.50 -35.48 -40.26
C VAL A 1235 -12.01 -36.82 -40.81
#